data_AF-A0A178ZN88-F1
#
_entry.id   AF-A0A178ZN88-F1
#
_cell.length_a   1.000
_cell.length_b   1.000
_cell.length_c   1.000
_cell.angle_alpha   90.00
_cell.angle_beta   90.00
_cell.angle_gamma   90.00
#
_symmetry.space_group_name_H-M   'P 1'
#
loop_
_entity.id
_entity.type
_entity.pdbx_description
1 polymer ?
#
loop_
_entity_poly.entity_id
_entity_poly.type
_entity_poly.pdbx_seq_one_letter_code
_entity_poly.pdbx_strand_id
1 'polypeptide(L)'
;MDPTFYRTAAEAISAPAEELAYVVAFDRKGQKHDALTVIDLKPGKTYGQVVGWTDVPGLGDELHHFGWNACSSALKHEGHNMDGLQRRYLLVPGLRSSNIYVFDVGPDPRKPLLIKTIDGKTLSDKAGYSRPHTLHCGPDGVFLTCLGGPEGNPDGPGGIALLDHQTFDVLRAWETNRGPQHFHYDAWWHLNKNVLISSEWGSPSMIENGIVPELLLGNKYGHAIHFWDLAAGKHHKRVDLGEEHQMALEVRPSHDPEATWGFVGVVISTKDLSGAIFRWFQDGGEWKAEKVITIPAEPADEDSLPPILKPFKAVPPLITDIDLSVDDKFLYVACWGTGEMKQYDVSDPAHPVQVGSVRLGGIVKRDAHPAKPEMPLAGGPQMVEVSRSGRSLYFTNSLYGAWDDQFYPDGVGAWMVKVDVNPEGGLKIDESFFPHGSDFKGLRVHQIRLQGGDASSDSYCYPNTTSRLLVGKDFLQTMGNPNPTVQGTLTSVYNLGCFGGALSTLYTGDRLGRPRTIMLGSSVIAVGAIIQSACYSRGQMFAGRVIAGLGTGMNTATAGVWQSETSKMRSRGKLVIIQMANCITGFCLSNWLTLGFSFVKSSVAWRFPLAFQCFFTLLIWLMCPFLPDSPRLLIRKGKHQEALEVLAALEGHGATADSPSVRAQYDIIKDVLDKEHAQSYTWWQLLTGRGPSGVVRRMILGAWMQASNQISGINVTSYFQTYIFIHAINLNELLARILAAAGSVDYLIFSFLAWFVIERYGRRRVMMCSAFACSMCWTIISIALGLSQNGKGDTYKLGALATTFFFVFFASFGMGVLGVPWLYPTEINHISFRAKGASLAMATNWIMNYMVAQVTPPGIANLGYQFWIIWAVICFSFIPITYLFYPETANRTLEDIDRYFAEHRNIFVFQDKVATQLKRPEMWEKMDEEVGRRAQEEKIRNGEQMEDEGEKGEKGEEEVVYIEK
;
A
#
# COMPACT_ATOMS: atom_id res chain seq x y z
N MET A 1 2.55 -22.32 5.68
CA MET A 1 2.64 -21.16 6.59
C MET A 1 1.26 -20.93 7.15
N ASP A 2 1.14 -20.75 8.46
CA ASP A 2 -0.13 -20.53 9.14
C ASP A 2 -0.80 -19.23 8.64
N PRO A 3 -2.09 -19.24 8.27
CA PRO A 3 -2.79 -18.04 7.77
C PRO A 3 -3.00 -16.95 8.84
N THR A 4 -2.70 -17.25 10.11
CA THR A 4 -2.85 -16.33 11.24
C THR A 4 -1.52 -15.71 11.70
N PHE A 5 -0.45 -15.89 10.92
CA PHE A 5 0.80 -15.15 11.10
C PHE A 5 0.79 -13.93 10.18
N TYR A 6 0.79 -12.75 10.77
CA TYR A 6 0.69 -11.48 10.07
C TYR A 6 2.06 -10.80 10.07
N ARG A 7 2.55 -10.36 8.91
CA ARG A 7 3.85 -9.67 8.87
C ARG A 7 3.77 -8.31 9.54
N THR A 8 2.66 -7.62 9.36
CA THR A 8 2.45 -6.25 9.81
C THR A 8 1.17 -6.15 10.63
N ALA A 9 1.07 -5.12 11.48
CA ALA A 9 -0.15 -4.75 12.18
C ALA A 9 -1.33 -4.53 11.20
N ALA A 10 -1.07 -3.91 10.04
CA ALA A 10 -2.09 -3.70 9.01
C ALA A 10 -2.60 -5.01 8.39
N GLU A 11 -1.73 -6.00 8.18
CA GLU A 11 -2.16 -7.33 7.73
C GLU A 11 -3.09 -7.98 8.78
N ALA A 12 -2.75 -7.88 10.07
CA ALA A 12 -3.57 -8.39 11.16
C ALA A 12 -4.95 -7.71 11.21
N ILE A 13 -5.01 -6.38 11.08
CA ILE A 13 -6.26 -5.60 11.03
C ILE A 13 -7.15 -6.04 9.87
N SER A 14 -6.55 -6.35 8.71
CA SER A 14 -7.27 -6.75 7.50
C SER A 14 -7.67 -8.22 7.45
N ALA A 15 -7.19 -9.02 8.39
CA ALA A 15 -7.46 -10.45 8.45
C ALA A 15 -8.94 -10.75 8.79
N PRO A 16 -9.44 -11.96 8.50
CA PRO A 16 -10.78 -12.37 8.92
C PRO A 16 -11.01 -12.14 10.42
N ALA A 17 -12.24 -11.77 10.77
CA ALA A 17 -12.64 -11.60 12.17
C ALA A 17 -12.52 -12.92 12.94
N GLU A 18 -12.30 -12.81 14.24
CA GLU A 18 -12.35 -13.89 15.20
C GLU A 18 -13.71 -14.59 15.21
N GLU A 19 -13.73 -15.93 15.23
CA GLU A 19 -14.97 -16.71 15.38
C GLU A 19 -15.12 -17.32 16.77
N LEU A 20 -14.05 -17.41 17.55
CA LEU A 20 -14.03 -17.98 18.90
C LEU A 20 -13.19 -17.12 19.86
N ALA A 21 -13.58 -17.10 21.13
CA ALA A 21 -12.75 -16.63 22.24
C ALA A 21 -12.45 -17.81 23.18
N TYR A 22 -11.18 -17.97 23.54
CA TYR A 22 -10.74 -18.85 24.61
C TYR A 22 -10.70 -18.04 25.90
N VAL A 23 -11.30 -18.55 26.97
CA VAL A 23 -11.38 -17.83 28.25
C VAL A 23 -11.04 -18.81 29.37
N VAL A 24 -10.06 -18.46 30.20
CA VAL A 24 -9.74 -19.26 31.39
C VAL A 24 -10.77 -19.01 32.48
N ALA A 25 -11.14 -20.09 33.17
CA ALA A 25 -12.06 -20.06 34.28
C ALA A 25 -11.45 -20.82 35.48
N PHE A 26 -11.57 -20.28 36.70
CA PHE A 26 -10.94 -20.88 37.88
C PHE A 26 -11.87 -20.91 39.09
N ASP A 27 -11.62 -21.87 39.99
CA ASP A 27 -12.32 -22.00 41.27
C ASP A 27 -11.48 -21.45 42.41
N ARG A 28 -11.88 -20.28 42.92
CA ARG A 28 -11.28 -19.65 44.11
C ARG A 28 -11.11 -20.60 45.29
N LYS A 29 -12.05 -21.52 45.50
CA LYS A 29 -12.04 -22.44 46.64
C LYS A 29 -11.07 -23.60 46.46
N GLY A 30 -10.57 -23.84 45.24
CA GLY A 30 -9.74 -25.00 44.90
C GLY A 30 -10.44 -26.34 45.14
N GLN A 31 -11.78 -26.37 45.04
CA GLN A 31 -12.61 -27.56 45.23
C GLN A 31 -13.09 -28.15 43.90
N LYS A 32 -13.14 -27.33 42.86
CA LYS A 32 -13.40 -27.74 41.48
C LYS A 32 -12.15 -27.53 40.64
N HIS A 33 -12.09 -28.24 39.52
CA HIS A 33 -11.08 -28.03 38.50
C HIS A 33 -11.29 -26.67 37.84
N ASP A 34 -10.17 -25.99 37.59
CA ASP A 34 -10.15 -24.86 36.67
C ASP A 34 -10.34 -25.38 35.23
N ALA A 35 -10.66 -24.49 34.30
CA ALA A 35 -10.97 -24.90 32.93
C ALA A 35 -10.57 -23.86 31.88
N LEU A 36 -10.26 -24.35 30.68
CA LEU A 36 -10.26 -23.56 29.46
C LEU A 36 -11.65 -23.67 28.81
N THR A 37 -12.31 -22.52 28.67
CA THR A 37 -13.64 -22.42 28.04
C THR A 37 -13.54 -21.82 26.65
N VAL A 38 -14.48 -22.14 25.77
CA VAL A 38 -14.55 -21.59 24.40
C VAL A 38 -15.90 -20.94 24.19
N ILE A 39 -15.90 -19.65 23.85
CA ILE A 39 -17.10 -18.86 23.54
C ILE A 39 -17.22 -18.70 22.02
N ASP A 40 -18.44 -18.87 21.49
CA ASP A 40 -18.71 -18.62 20.07
C ASP A 40 -18.94 -17.14 19.80
N LEU A 41 -18.10 -16.53 18.97
CA LEU A 41 -18.19 -15.13 18.56
C LEU A 41 -18.86 -14.97 17.19
N LYS A 42 -19.14 -16.09 16.50
CA LYS A 42 -19.76 -16.05 15.19
C LYS A 42 -21.24 -15.68 15.33
N PRO A 43 -21.74 -14.67 14.58
CA PRO A 43 -23.16 -14.36 14.56
C PRO A 43 -23.99 -15.58 14.18
N GLY A 44 -24.94 -15.95 15.03
CA GLY A 44 -25.71 -17.18 14.87
C GLY A 44 -26.44 -17.61 16.14
N LYS A 45 -26.93 -18.85 16.16
CA LYS A 45 -27.72 -19.38 17.28
C LYS A 45 -26.91 -19.56 18.57
N THR A 46 -25.61 -19.81 18.46
CA THR A 46 -24.69 -20.06 19.56
C THR A 46 -23.86 -18.84 19.93
N TYR A 47 -24.08 -17.70 19.28
CA TYR A 47 -23.37 -16.45 19.56
C TYR A 47 -23.45 -16.10 21.05
N GLY A 48 -22.30 -15.81 21.65
CA GLY A 48 -22.18 -15.50 23.08
C GLY A 48 -22.37 -16.69 24.03
N GLN A 49 -22.40 -17.92 23.54
CA GLN A 49 -22.52 -19.13 24.36
C GLN A 49 -21.18 -19.85 24.52
N VAL A 50 -21.01 -20.50 25.68
CA VAL A 50 -19.92 -21.45 25.92
C VAL A 50 -20.17 -22.71 25.08
N VAL A 51 -19.36 -22.93 24.05
CA VAL A 51 -19.45 -24.06 23.11
C VAL A 51 -18.35 -25.11 23.31
N GLY A 52 -17.35 -24.82 24.16
CA GLY A 52 -16.26 -25.72 24.50
C GLY A 52 -15.87 -25.60 25.96
N TRP A 53 -15.44 -26.72 26.55
CA TRP A 53 -15.05 -26.80 27.95
C TRP A 53 -14.02 -27.90 28.16
N THR A 54 -12.87 -27.56 28.75
CA THR A 54 -11.82 -28.53 29.08
C THR A 54 -11.24 -28.26 30.46
N ASP A 55 -11.46 -29.18 31.39
CA ASP A 55 -10.93 -29.09 32.75
C ASP A 55 -9.41 -29.35 32.77
N VAL A 56 -8.69 -28.66 33.65
CA VAL A 56 -7.31 -29.04 34.01
C VAL A 56 -7.33 -30.08 35.13
N PRO A 57 -6.35 -30.99 35.20
CA PRO A 57 -6.34 -32.06 36.21
C PRO A 57 -6.05 -31.56 37.63
N GLY A 58 -5.35 -30.42 37.77
CA GLY A 58 -5.04 -29.84 39.08
C GLY A 58 -6.25 -29.18 39.74
N LEU A 59 -6.09 -28.85 41.03
CA LEU A 59 -7.05 -28.10 41.83
C LEU A 59 -6.34 -26.90 42.44
N GLY A 60 -7.00 -25.74 42.44
CA GLY A 60 -6.43 -24.51 42.99
C GLY A 60 -5.20 -24.03 42.20
N ASP A 61 -5.17 -24.29 40.89
CA ASP A 61 -4.15 -23.80 39.97
C ASP A 61 -4.19 -22.27 39.85
N GLU A 62 -5.39 -21.69 39.90
CA GLU A 62 -5.65 -20.27 39.67
C GLU A 62 -5.23 -19.88 38.25
N LEU A 63 -5.89 -20.47 37.24
CA LEU A 63 -5.65 -20.10 35.85
C LEU A 63 -5.89 -18.60 35.64
N HIS A 64 -4.92 -17.94 35.00
CA HIS A 64 -4.85 -16.47 34.99
C HIS A 64 -4.49 -15.94 33.60
N HIS A 65 -3.21 -15.80 33.29
CA HIS A 65 -2.72 -15.42 31.97
C HIS A 65 -2.33 -16.64 31.14
N PHE A 66 -2.42 -16.54 29.82
CA PHE A 66 -2.04 -17.57 28.87
C PHE A 66 -1.79 -16.98 27.47
N GLY A 67 -1.14 -17.76 26.60
CA GLY A 67 -0.84 -17.30 25.26
C GLY A 67 -0.58 -18.45 24.27
N TRP A 68 -0.29 -18.06 23.03
CA TRP A 68 -0.03 -18.98 21.94
C TRP A 68 1.43 -19.44 21.92
N ASN A 69 1.66 -20.68 21.49
CA ASN A 69 3.01 -21.20 21.26
C ASN A 69 3.80 -20.43 20.18
N ALA A 70 3.08 -19.90 19.19
CA ALA A 70 3.64 -19.18 18.06
C ALA A 70 2.63 -18.16 17.56
N CYS A 71 3.14 -17.04 17.06
CA CYS A 71 2.34 -15.92 16.57
C CYS A 71 3.10 -15.18 15.46
N SER A 72 2.64 -13.99 15.09
CA SER A 72 3.24 -13.14 14.05
C SER A 72 4.74 -12.86 14.22
N SER A 73 5.26 -12.85 15.45
CA SER A 73 6.69 -12.66 15.75
C SER A 73 7.56 -13.72 15.08
N ALA A 74 7.03 -14.94 14.91
CA ALA A 74 7.75 -16.08 14.36
C ALA A 74 8.28 -15.84 12.94
N LEU A 75 7.68 -14.91 12.19
CA LEU A 75 8.07 -14.57 10.83
C LEU A 75 9.45 -13.91 10.69
N LYS A 76 10.14 -13.58 11.79
CA LYS A 76 11.48 -12.98 11.76
C LYS A 76 12.56 -13.77 12.50
N HIS A 77 12.20 -14.67 13.41
CA HIS A 77 13.17 -15.30 14.30
C HIS A 77 13.77 -16.56 13.68
N GLU A 78 15.10 -16.70 13.76
CA GLU A 78 15.83 -17.86 13.25
C GLU A 78 15.56 -19.15 14.07
N GLY A 79 15.07 -19.02 15.32
CA GLY A 79 14.76 -20.14 16.22
C GLY A 79 13.48 -20.91 15.89
N HIS A 80 12.64 -20.39 14.99
CA HIS A 80 11.42 -21.07 14.56
C HIS A 80 11.68 -21.95 13.34
N ASN A 81 11.46 -23.25 13.48
CA ASN A 81 11.33 -24.12 12.32
C ASN A 81 9.99 -23.80 11.61
N MET A 82 10.05 -23.06 10.51
CA MET A 82 8.87 -22.62 9.76
C MET A 82 8.13 -23.76 9.05
N ASP A 83 8.76 -24.94 8.91
CA ASP A 83 8.13 -26.13 8.35
C ASP A 83 7.15 -26.74 9.36
N GLY A 84 5.86 -26.44 9.19
CA GLY A 84 4.79 -26.98 10.02
C GLY A 84 4.46 -26.16 11.27
N LEU A 85 5.14 -25.03 11.52
CA LEU A 85 4.79 -24.13 12.61
C LEU A 85 3.39 -23.53 12.41
N GLN A 86 2.60 -23.62 13.47
CA GLN A 86 1.22 -23.14 13.52
C GLN A 86 0.94 -22.45 14.85
N ARG A 87 0.04 -21.46 14.81
CA ARG A 87 -0.65 -20.95 16.00
C ARG A 87 -1.67 -22.00 16.41
N ARG A 88 -1.24 -22.97 17.21
CA ARG A 88 -2.03 -24.20 17.46
C ARG A 88 -2.16 -24.57 18.92
N TYR A 89 -1.16 -24.26 19.73
CA TYR A 89 -1.15 -24.65 21.13
C TYR A 89 -1.34 -23.44 22.02
N LEU A 90 -2.28 -23.54 22.95
CA LEU A 90 -2.45 -22.58 24.04
C LEU A 90 -1.70 -23.12 25.26
N LEU A 91 -0.77 -22.33 25.78
CA LEU A 91 -0.03 -22.64 26.99
C LEU A 91 -0.65 -21.84 28.13
N VAL A 92 -1.28 -22.57 29.05
CA VAL A 92 -2.15 -22.05 30.09
C VAL A 92 -1.53 -22.37 31.46
N PRO A 93 -0.75 -21.45 32.04
CA PRO A 93 -0.21 -21.60 33.39
C PRO A 93 -1.25 -21.44 34.50
N GLY A 94 -1.07 -22.19 35.58
CA GLY A 94 -1.70 -21.95 36.88
C GLY A 94 -0.82 -21.00 37.69
N LEU A 95 -1.32 -19.79 37.95
CA LEU A 95 -0.56 -18.76 38.65
C LEU A 95 -0.15 -19.20 40.06
N ARG A 96 -0.95 -20.03 40.74
CA ARG A 96 -0.66 -20.48 42.11
C ARG A 96 0.08 -21.81 42.16
N SER A 97 -0.33 -22.78 41.35
CA SER A 97 0.30 -24.12 41.32
C SER A 97 1.65 -24.14 40.61
N SER A 98 1.92 -23.16 39.75
CA SER A 98 3.05 -23.15 38.81
C SER A 98 3.03 -24.24 37.75
N ASN A 99 1.95 -25.02 37.65
CA ASN A 99 1.76 -25.97 36.56
C ASN A 99 1.50 -25.22 35.24
N ILE A 100 1.91 -25.80 34.11
CA ILE A 100 1.66 -25.26 32.78
C ILE A 100 0.97 -26.31 31.93
N TYR A 101 -0.23 -25.98 31.45
CA TYR A 101 -1.08 -26.88 30.67
C TYR A 101 -0.99 -26.51 29.18
N VAL A 102 -0.72 -27.49 28.32
CA VAL A 102 -0.65 -27.27 26.87
C VAL A 102 -1.89 -27.86 26.21
N PHE A 103 -2.72 -26.99 25.64
CA PHE A 103 -3.92 -27.36 24.93
C PHE A 103 -3.69 -27.30 23.42
N ASP A 104 -3.98 -28.38 22.70
CA ASP A 104 -4.08 -28.40 21.25
C ASP A 104 -5.47 -27.96 20.81
N VAL A 105 -5.57 -26.87 20.04
CA VAL A 105 -6.86 -26.40 19.49
C VAL A 105 -7.12 -26.90 18.07
N GLY A 106 -6.23 -27.73 17.50
CA GLY A 106 -6.44 -28.40 16.21
C GLY A 106 -6.79 -29.88 16.38
N PRO A 107 -7.64 -30.49 15.52
CA PRO A 107 -8.29 -29.93 14.34
C PRO A 107 -9.64 -29.23 14.59
N ASP A 108 -10.25 -29.39 15.77
CA ASP A 108 -11.52 -28.72 16.13
C ASP A 108 -11.27 -27.64 17.19
N PRO A 109 -11.25 -26.35 16.81
CA PRO A 109 -10.94 -25.25 17.73
C PRO A 109 -11.99 -25.04 18.81
N ARG A 110 -13.17 -25.66 18.71
CA ARG A 110 -14.21 -25.66 19.76
C ARG A 110 -13.95 -26.67 20.87
N LYS A 111 -13.02 -27.60 20.68
CA LYS A 111 -12.70 -28.67 21.64
C LYS A 111 -11.18 -28.76 21.88
N PRO A 112 -10.60 -27.78 22.61
CA PRO A 112 -9.20 -27.86 23.01
C PRO A 112 -8.92 -29.18 23.73
N LEU A 113 -7.80 -29.82 23.41
CA LEU A 113 -7.39 -31.07 24.04
C LEU A 113 -6.13 -30.82 24.87
N LEU A 114 -6.17 -31.15 26.16
CA LEU A 114 -4.97 -31.12 26.98
C LEU A 114 -4.02 -32.23 26.53
N ILE A 115 -2.87 -31.86 25.97
CA ILE A 115 -1.89 -32.81 25.42
C ILE A 115 -0.62 -32.95 26.27
N LYS A 116 -0.33 -31.96 27.11
CA LYS A 116 0.86 -31.96 27.98
C LYS A 116 0.59 -31.15 29.25
N THR A 117 1.14 -31.61 30.35
CA THR A 117 1.25 -30.85 31.60
C THR A 117 2.72 -30.79 31.98
N ILE A 118 3.19 -29.61 32.32
CA ILE A 118 4.53 -29.37 32.88
C ILE A 118 4.28 -29.01 34.34
N ASP A 119 4.82 -29.80 35.26
CA ASP A 119 4.64 -29.56 36.69
C ASP A 119 5.46 -28.35 37.17
N GLY A 120 4.94 -27.67 38.20
CA GLY A 120 5.60 -26.49 38.81
C GLY A 120 7.01 -26.77 39.32
N LYS A 121 7.28 -27.99 39.78
CA LYS A 121 8.62 -28.40 40.21
C LYS A 121 9.61 -28.39 39.05
N THR A 122 9.21 -28.83 37.86
CA THR A 122 10.05 -28.77 36.65
C THR A 122 10.39 -27.32 36.27
N LEU A 123 9.42 -26.39 36.38
CA LEU A 123 9.67 -24.96 36.17
C LEU A 123 10.68 -24.41 37.18
N SER A 124 10.49 -24.73 38.46
CA SER A 124 11.38 -24.34 39.55
C SER A 124 12.79 -24.92 39.40
N ASP A 125 12.91 -26.21 39.10
CA ASP A 125 14.21 -26.90 38.99
C ASP A 125 15.03 -26.40 37.80
N LYS A 126 14.39 -26.15 36.65
CA LYS A 126 15.10 -25.81 35.40
C LYS A 126 15.29 -24.31 35.19
N ALA A 127 14.28 -23.49 35.51
CA ALA A 127 14.33 -22.05 35.32
C ALA A 127 14.53 -21.27 36.62
N GLY A 128 14.38 -21.90 37.79
CA GLY A 128 14.54 -21.21 39.07
C GLY A 128 13.37 -20.30 39.43
N TYR A 129 12.17 -20.57 38.91
CA TYR A 129 11.01 -19.68 39.04
C TYR A 129 9.73 -20.41 39.45
N SER A 130 8.78 -19.65 39.98
CA SER A 130 7.42 -20.08 40.30
C SER A 130 6.42 -18.94 40.06
N ARG A 131 5.13 -19.26 40.13
CA ARG A 131 4.00 -18.33 39.89
C ARG A 131 4.07 -17.72 38.48
N PRO A 132 3.98 -18.57 37.44
CA PRO A 132 3.97 -18.13 36.05
C PRO A 132 2.73 -17.27 35.75
N HIS A 133 2.91 -16.24 34.93
CA HIS A 133 1.89 -15.23 34.61
C HIS A 133 1.77 -15.02 33.09
N THR A 134 2.30 -13.92 32.54
CA THR A 134 2.22 -13.61 31.11
C THR A 134 3.09 -14.53 30.26
N LEU A 135 2.55 -14.92 29.11
CA LEU A 135 3.20 -15.74 28.10
C LEU A 135 3.24 -15.05 26.73
N HIS A 136 4.42 -15.01 26.12
CA HIS A 136 4.61 -14.53 24.74
C HIS A 136 5.46 -15.48 23.88
N CYS A 137 5.09 -15.59 22.61
CA CYS A 137 5.83 -16.24 21.53
C CYS A 137 7.09 -15.43 21.16
N GLY A 138 8.23 -15.73 21.78
CA GLY A 138 9.47 -14.97 21.63
C GLY A 138 10.48 -15.55 20.64
N PRO A 139 11.64 -14.88 20.46
CA PRO A 139 12.66 -15.28 19.49
C PRO A 139 13.43 -16.55 19.83
N ASP A 140 13.75 -16.74 21.11
CA ASP A 140 14.61 -17.82 21.63
C ASP A 140 13.80 -18.96 22.27
N GLY A 141 12.47 -18.91 22.17
CA GLY A 141 11.54 -19.78 22.86
C GLY A 141 10.21 -19.09 23.17
N VAL A 142 9.32 -19.82 23.83
CA VAL A 142 8.15 -19.21 24.46
C VAL A 142 8.60 -18.59 25.79
N PHE A 143 8.37 -17.29 25.95
CA PHE A 143 8.73 -16.52 27.12
C PHE A 143 7.57 -16.60 28.12
N LEU A 144 7.86 -17.04 29.34
CA LEU A 144 6.89 -17.15 30.42
C LEU A 144 7.39 -16.37 31.64
N THR A 145 6.76 -15.23 31.90
CA THR A 145 7.04 -14.42 33.09
C THR A 145 6.59 -15.15 34.35
N CYS A 146 7.30 -14.93 35.45
CA CYS A 146 7.10 -15.59 36.74
C CYS A 146 7.31 -14.58 37.87
N LEU A 147 6.36 -14.49 38.80
CA LEU A 147 6.40 -13.50 39.88
C LEU A 147 7.42 -13.86 40.97
N GLY A 148 7.67 -15.15 41.17
CA GLY A 148 8.47 -15.65 42.29
C GLY A 148 9.70 -16.44 41.86
N GLY A 149 10.62 -16.58 42.82
CA GLY A 149 11.76 -17.48 42.74
C GLY A 149 11.39 -18.96 42.79
N PRO A 150 12.38 -19.87 42.95
CA PRO A 150 12.12 -21.31 42.97
C PRO A 150 11.28 -21.70 44.20
N GLU A 151 10.65 -22.88 44.21
CA GLU A 151 9.74 -23.32 45.28
C GLU A 151 10.33 -23.24 46.70
N GLY A 152 11.65 -23.42 46.85
CA GLY A 152 12.34 -23.30 48.14
C GLY A 152 12.59 -21.85 48.60
N ASN A 153 12.42 -20.87 47.72
CA ASN A 153 12.53 -19.44 48.01
C ASN A 153 11.59 -18.65 47.07
N PRO A 154 10.26 -18.74 47.26
CA PRO A 154 9.29 -18.17 46.33
C PRO A 154 9.33 -16.64 46.31
N ASP A 155 9.77 -15.99 47.41
CA ASP A 155 10.00 -14.55 47.47
C ASP A 155 11.37 -14.12 46.90
N GLY A 156 12.14 -15.07 46.37
CA GLY A 156 13.29 -14.77 45.53
C GLY A 156 12.87 -13.97 44.29
N PRO A 157 13.83 -13.39 43.57
CA PRO A 157 13.52 -12.54 42.43
C PRO A 157 12.73 -13.32 41.37
N GLY A 158 11.62 -12.75 40.93
CA GLY A 158 10.89 -13.22 39.74
C GLY A 158 11.69 -12.96 38.46
N GLY A 159 11.16 -13.41 37.32
CA GLY A 159 11.83 -13.29 36.03
C GLY A 159 11.08 -14.01 34.90
N ILE A 160 11.81 -14.47 33.90
CA ILE A 160 11.27 -15.06 32.68
C ILE A 160 11.89 -16.43 32.45
N ALA A 161 11.05 -17.47 32.38
CA ALA A 161 11.42 -18.79 31.93
C ALA A 161 11.31 -18.90 30.40
N LEU A 162 12.28 -19.55 29.75
CA LEU A 162 12.21 -19.94 28.34
C LEU A 162 11.73 -21.37 28.21
N LEU A 163 10.74 -21.58 27.34
CA LEU A 163 10.24 -22.89 26.95
C LEU A 163 10.57 -23.15 25.47
N ASP A 164 10.83 -24.41 25.12
CA ASP A 164 11.07 -24.83 23.75
C ASP A 164 9.84 -24.60 22.84
N HIS A 165 10.05 -24.13 21.62
CA HIS A 165 8.96 -23.82 20.68
C HIS A 165 8.15 -25.04 20.21
N GLN A 166 8.73 -26.23 20.26
CA GLN A 166 8.14 -27.45 19.72
C GLN A 166 7.77 -28.43 20.83
N THR A 167 8.69 -28.69 21.76
CA THR A 167 8.44 -29.65 22.83
C THR A 167 7.71 -29.00 24.00
N PHE A 168 7.77 -27.68 24.13
CA PHE A 168 7.32 -26.91 25.30
C PHE A 168 8.06 -27.28 26.59
N ASP A 169 9.21 -27.93 26.53
CA ASP A 169 10.00 -28.18 27.73
C ASP A 169 10.60 -26.88 28.27
N VAL A 170 10.60 -26.72 29.59
CA VAL A 170 11.33 -25.64 30.24
C VAL A 170 12.82 -25.82 29.94
N LEU A 171 13.44 -24.77 29.41
CA LEU A 171 14.84 -24.75 29.02
C LEU A 171 15.72 -24.21 30.15
N ARG A 172 15.46 -22.96 30.55
CA ARG A 172 16.26 -22.19 31.53
C ARG A 172 15.58 -20.86 31.86
N ALA A 173 16.14 -20.13 32.82
CA ALA A 173 15.91 -18.68 32.94
C ALA A 173 16.42 -17.94 31.69
N TRP A 174 15.70 -16.91 31.26
CA TRP A 174 16.11 -16.05 30.15
C TRP A 174 17.25 -15.11 30.55
N GLU A 175 17.20 -14.54 31.76
CA GLU A 175 18.13 -13.52 32.23
C GLU A 175 19.55 -14.09 32.40
N THR A 176 20.52 -13.45 31.78
CA THR A 176 21.95 -13.70 31.99
C THR A 176 22.53 -12.74 33.03
N ASN A 177 21.98 -11.53 33.13
CA ASN A 177 22.30 -10.55 34.16
C ASN A 177 21.08 -9.66 34.42
N ARG A 178 20.45 -9.82 35.58
CA ARG A 178 19.23 -9.11 35.96
C ARG A 178 19.41 -7.70 36.51
N GLY A 179 20.66 -7.26 36.71
CA GLY A 179 20.94 -5.95 37.31
C GLY A 179 20.19 -5.78 38.64
N PRO A 180 19.49 -4.65 38.87
CA PRO A 180 18.72 -4.39 40.08
C PRO A 180 17.30 -4.99 40.07
N GLN A 181 16.88 -5.69 39.01
CA GLN A 181 15.53 -6.26 38.97
C GLN A 181 15.35 -7.34 40.04
N HIS A 182 14.23 -7.25 40.76
CA HIS A 182 13.84 -8.21 41.79
C HIS A 182 12.38 -8.64 41.64
N PHE A 183 11.45 -7.68 41.60
CA PHE A 183 10.04 -7.97 41.31
C PHE A 183 9.81 -8.18 39.82
N HIS A 184 8.79 -8.95 39.48
CA HIS A 184 8.36 -9.19 38.11
C HIS A 184 6.83 -9.26 38.05
N TYR A 185 6.26 -8.93 36.90
CA TYR A 185 4.85 -9.16 36.62
C TYR A 185 4.67 -9.48 35.14
N ASP A 186 4.64 -8.46 34.29
CA ASP A 186 4.42 -8.58 32.86
C ASP A 186 5.72 -8.27 32.09
N ALA A 187 5.80 -8.72 30.84
CA ALA A 187 6.92 -8.38 29.97
C ALA A 187 6.54 -8.44 28.49
N TRP A 188 7.01 -7.46 27.72
CA TRP A 188 6.87 -7.42 26.28
C TRP A 188 8.07 -6.71 25.64
N TRP A 189 8.02 -6.32 24.36
CA TRP A 189 9.24 -5.96 23.63
C TRP A 189 9.04 -5.01 22.46
N HIS A 190 10.15 -4.41 22.04
CA HIS A 190 10.36 -3.85 20.72
C HIS A 190 11.35 -4.73 19.96
N LEU A 191 10.86 -5.76 19.23
CA LEU A 191 11.69 -6.79 18.58
C LEU A 191 12.75 -6.18 17.65
N ASN A 192 12.39 -5.20 16.81
CA ASN A 192 13.33 -4.58 15.88
C ASN A 192 14.40 -3.71 16.56
N LYS A 193 14.21 -3.39 17.83
CA LYS A 193 15.14 -2.57 18.62
C LYS A 193 15.99 -3.41 19.57
N ASN A 194 15.79 -4.73 19.60
CA ASN A 194 16.44 -5.64 20.55
C ASN A 194 16.20 -5.22 22.01
N VAL A 195 14.98 -4.80 22.34
CA VAL A 195 14.63 -4.35 23.70
C VAL A 195 13.44 -5.13 24.23
N LEU A 196 13.59 -5.68 25.44
CA LEU A 196 12.49 -6.19 26.26
C LEU A 196 12.19 -5.17 27.37
N ILE A 197 10.91 -5.05 27.72
CA ILE A 197 10.39 -4.23 28.82
C ILE A 197 9.70 -5.19 29.79
N SER A 198 10.01 -5.11 31.07
CA SER A 198 9.27 -5.83 32.12
C SER A 198 8.83 -4.91 33.25
N SER A 199 7.78 -5.31 33.96
CA SER A 199 7.14 -4.54 35.03
C SER A 199 7.20 -5.25 36.39
N GLU A 200 6.65 -4.63 37.43
CA GLU A 200 6.80 -5.06 38.82
C GLU A 200 5.47 -5.03 39.59
N TRP A 201 5.04 -6.17 40.12
CA TRP A 201 3.91 -6.25 41.05
C TRP A 201 4.36 -6.41 42.51
N GLY A 202 4.79 -7.61 42.89
CA GLY A 202 5.23 -7.96 44.25
C GLY A 202 5.62 -9.43 44.32
N SER A 203 6.20 -9.86 45.43
CA SER A 203 6.53 -11.27 45.62
C SER A 203 5.28 -12.11 45.93
N PRO A 204 5.32 -13.44 45.75
CA PRO A 204 4.17 -14.31 46.05
C PRO A 204 3.58 -14.12 47.45
N SER A 205 4.41 -13.97 48.50
CA SER A 205 3.90 -13.76 49.86
C SER A 205 3.15 -12.43 50.04
N MET A 206 3.42 -11.44 49.18
CA MET A 206 2.75 -10.14 49.18
C MET A 206 1.39 -10.15 48.47
N ILE A 207 1.08 -11.18 47.68
CA ILE A 207 -0.10 -11.17 46.79
C ILE A 207 -1.05 -12.35 47.02
N GLU A 208 -0.55 -13.54 47.37
CA GLU A 208 -1.34 -14.79 47.33
C GLU A 208 -2.50 -14.80 48.34
N ASN A 209 -2.36 -14.04 49.43
CA ASN A 209 -3.34 -13.96 50.51
C ASN A 209 -4.11 -12.62 50.52
N GLY A 210 -4.06 -11.88 49.42
CA GLY A 210 -4.64 -10.54 49.32
C GLY A 210 -3.58 -9.44 49.44
N ILE A 211 -3.98 -8.20 49.14
CA ILE A 211 -3.20 -7.00 49.42
C ILE A 211 -2.89 -6.95 50.91
N VAL A 212 -1.64 -6.61 51.24
CA VAL A 212 -1.18 -6.32 52.60
C VAL A 212 -1.15 -4.79 52.79
N PRO A 213 -2.12 -4.19 53.53
CA PRO A 213 -2.24 -2.74 53.64
C PRO A 213 -0.99 -2.05 54.17
N GLU A 214 -0.29 -2.67 55.13
CA GLU A 214 0.93 -2.13 55.73
C GLU A 214 2.07 -2.03 54.71
N LEU A 215 2.17 -3.00 53.80
CA LEU A 215 3.17 -2.99 52.73
C LEU A 215 2.80 -1.99 51.64
N LEU A 216 1.51 -1.90 51.28
CA LEU A 216 1.04 -0.95 50.28
C LEU A 216 1.26 0.50 50.75
N LEU A 217 0.78 0.85 51.95
CA LEU A 217 0.96 2.18 52.52
C LEU A 217 2.42 2.50 52.86
N GLY A 218 3.25 1.47 53.01
CA GLY A 218 4.70 1.58 53.16
C GLY A 218 5.48 1.65 51.84
N ASN A 219 4.80 1.80 50.70
CA ASN A 219 5.36 1.84 49.34
C ASN A 219 6.29 0.65 49.05
N LYS A 220 5.86 -0.58 49.38
CA LYS A 220 6.68 -1.79 49.25
C LYS A 220 6.39 -2.65 48.02
N TYR A 221 5.32 -2.37 47.28
CA TYR A 221 5.04 -3.05 46.01
C TYR A 221 5.89 -2.46 44.88
N GLY A 222 5.96 -3.18 43.76
CA GLY A 222 6.71 -2.77 42.57
C GLY A 222 6.22 -1.44 41.99
N HIS A 223 7.14 -0.62 41.48
CA HIS A 223 6.83 0.72 40.97
C HIS A 223 7.79 1.18 39.86
N ALA A 224 8.44 0.22 39.19
CA ALA A 224 9.35 0.50 38.09
C ALA A 224 9.07 -0.38 36.87
N ILE A 225 9.60 0.08 35.74
CA ILE A 225 9.77 -0.72 34.54
C ILE A 225 11.25 -0.91 34.24
N HIS A 226 11.58 -2.07 33.67
CA HIS A 226 12.94 -2.48 33.37
C HIS A 226 13.12 -2.64 31.87
N PHE A 227 14.17 -2.04 31.33
CA PHE A 227 14.59 -2.19 29.94
C PHE A 227 15.78 -3.12 29.87
N TRP A 228 15.76 -4.02 28.91
CA TRP A 228 16.72 -5.10 28.75
C TRP A 228 17.21 -5.19 27.32
N ASP A 229 18.43 -5.67 27.13
CA ASP A 229 18.88 -6.22 25.86
C ASP A 229 18.21 -7.57 25.64
N LEU A 230 17.31 -7.65 24.65
CA LEU A 230 16.45 -8.81 24.43
C LEU A 230 17.26 -10.08 24.11
N ALA A 231 18.18 -9.99 23.15
CA ALA A 231 19.00 -11.11 22.71
C ALA A 231 20.04 -11.55 23.76
N ALA A 232 20.61 -10.60 24.50
CA ALA A 232 21.63 -10.93 25.51
C ALA A 232 21.03 -11.39 26.85
N GLY A 233 19.74 -11.14 27.10
CA GLY A 233 19.13 -11.39 28.41
C GLY A 233 19.72 -10.53 29.52
N LYS A 234 20.16 -9.31 29.18
CA LYS A 234 20.91 -8.43 30.10
C LYS A 234 20.13 -7.17 30.41
N HIS A 235 19.93 -6.91 31.71
CA HIS A 235 19.33 -5.68 32.20
C HIS A 235 20.15 -4.47 31.78
N HIS A 236 19.47 -3.45 31.28
CA HIS A 236 20.07 -2.23 30.76
C HIS A 236 19.72 -1.01 31.62
N LYS A 237 18.43 -0.79 31.92
CA LYS A 237 17.99 0.39 32.68
C LYS A 237 16.75 0.08 33.52
N ARG A 238 16.69 0.64 34.72
CA ARG A 238 15.48 0.70 35.55
C ARG A 238 14.94 2.12 35.47
N VAL A 239 13.65 2.26 35.22
CA VAL A 239 12.94 3.55 35.25
C VAL A 239 11.90 3.48 36.35
N ASP A 240 12.11 4.30 37.39
CA ASP A 240 11.20 4.43 38.51
C ASP A 240 10.00 5.32 38.13
N LEU A 241 8.78 4.89 38.42
CA LEU A 241 7.56 5.63 38.11
C LEU A 241 7.13 6.57 39.25
N GLY A 242 7.82 6.53 40.39
CA GLY A 242 7.51 7.27 41.61
C GLY A 242 7.18 6.34 42.76
N GLU A 243 7.69 6.60 43.96
CA GLU A 243 7.50 5.72 45.12
C GLU A 243 6.02 5.60 45.53
N GLU A 244 5.21 6.62 45.27
CA GLU A 244 3.79 6.60 45.57
C GLU A 244 2.99 5.72 44.59
N HIS A 245 3.55 5.41 43.43
CA HIS A 245 2.88 4.76 42.30
C HIS A 245 3.07 3.24 42.36
N GLN A 246 2.18 2.55 43.05
CA GLN A 246 2.32 1.16 43.41
C GLN A 246 1.63 0.22 42.41
N MET A 247 2.29 -0.92 42.15
CA MET A 247 1.88 -2.00 41.25
C MET A 247 1.87 -1.54 39.79
N ALA A 248 3.04 -1.51 39.16
CA ALA A 248 3.18 -1.33 37.72
C ALA A 248 2.90 -2.67 37.03
N LEU A 249 1.72 -2.79 36.42
CA LEU A 249 1.22 -4.07 35.92
C LEU A 249 1.49 -4.22 34.41
N GLU A 250 0.46 -4.14 33.60
CA GLU A 250 0.45 -4.51 32.19
C GLU A 250 1.29 -3.55 31.34
N VAL A 251 2.16 -4.10 30.49
CA VAL A 251 2.98 -3.35 29.54
C VAL A 251 2.45 -3.55 28.12
N ARG A 252 2.14 -2.46 27.42
CA ARG A 252 1.67 -2.46 26.03
C ARG A 252 2.59 -1.60 25.13
N PRO A 253 3.59 -2.19 24.45
CA PRO A 253 4.36 -1.49 23.44
C PRO A 253 3.50 -1.14 22.22
N SER A 254 3.88 -0.09 21.49
CA SER A 254 3.29 0.19 20.17
C SER A 254 3.43 -1.00 19.23
N HIS A 255 2.37 -1.26 18.46
CA HIS A 255 2.30 -2.30 17.45
C HIS A 255 3.10 -1.96 16.19
N ASP A 256 3.45 -0.68 15.97
CA ASP A 256 4.45 -0.30 14.98
C ASP A 256 5.85 -0.79 15.43
N PRO A 257 6.45 -1.77 14.73
CA PRO A 257 7.72 -2.35 15.18
C PRO A 257 8.90 -1.37 15.13
N GLU A 258 8.73 -0.22 14.47
CA GLU A 258 9.74 0.84 14.46
C GLU A 258 9.61 1.83 15.61
N ALA A 259 8.49 1.83 16.33
CA ALA A 259 8.27 2.68 17.47
C ALA A 259 9.16 2.28 18.66
N THR A 260 9.43 3.26 19.51
CA THR A 260 10.21 3.13 20.74
C THR A 260 9.42 3.74 21.89
N TRP A 261 8.12 3.44 21.95
CA TRP A 261 7.21 3.92 22.98
C TRP A 261 6.12 2.88 23.27
N GLY A 262 5.51 2.99 24.44
CA GLY A 262 4.37 2.17 24.88
C GLY A 262 3.83 2.65 26.21
N PHE A 263 2.86 1.92 26.76
CA PHE A 263 2.14 2.30 27.99
C PHE A 263 2.20 1.23 29.07
N VAL A 264 2.35 1.67 30.32
CA VAL A 264 2.21 0.82 31.52
C VAL A 264 1.10 1.36 32.42
N GLY A 265 0.25 0.46 32.89
CA GLY A 265 -0.78 0.77 33.89
C GLY A 265 -0.24 0.68 35.32
N VAL A 266 -0.55 1.67 36.14
CA VAL A 266 -0.27 1.68 37.59
C VAL A 266 -1.59 1.66 38.34
N VAL A 267 -1.76 0.64 39.19
CA VAL A 267 -3.04 0.34 39.87
C VAL A 267 -3.47 1.48 40.77
N ILE A 268 -2.55 1.96 41.62
CA ILE A 268 -2.89 2.86 42.71
C ILE A 268 -1.74 3.75 43.16
N SER A 269 -2.08 5.00 43.48
CA SER A 269 -1.23 5.98 44.15
C SER A 269 -1.51 5.96 45.65
N THR A 270 -0.50 5.79 46.49
CA THR A 270 -0.66 5.83 47.95
C THR A 270 -0.93 7.23 48.49
N LYS A 271 -0.72 8.26 47.66
CA LYS A 271 -0.99 9.67 48.01
C LYS A 271 -2.48 10.01 48.01
N ASP A 272 -3.23 9.48 47.05
CA ASP A 272 -4.59 9.92 46.74
C ASP A 272 -5.51 8.85 46.14
N LEU A 273 -5.07 7.58 46.14
CA LEU A 273 -5.80 6.42 45.60
C LEU A 273 -6.10 6.49 44.09
N SER A 274 -5.48 7.41 43.36
CA SER A 274 -5.64 7.51 41.91
C SER A 274 -4.95 6.35 41.18
N GLY A 275 -5.47 5.96 40.02
CA GLY A 275 -4.75 5.13 39.06
C GLY A 275 -4.02 6.02 38.04
N ALA A 276 -2.95 5.52 37.44
CA ALA A 276 -2.19 6.27 36.45
C ALA A 276 -1.75 5.41 35.26
N ILE A 277 -1.64 6.02 34.08
CA ILE A 277 -0.94 5.42 32.93
C ILE A 277 0.33 6.21 32.69
N PHE A 278 1.44 5.49 32.55
CA PHE A 278 2.71 6.06 32.14
C PHE A 278 3.03 5.65 30.71
N ARG A 279 3.50 6.61 29.92
CA ARG A 279 4.09 6.36 28.62
C ARG A 279 5.60 6.21 28.78
N TRP A 280 6.17 5.09 28.37
CA TRP A 280 7.61 5.03 28.16
C TRP A 280 7.97 5.43 26.74
N PHE A 281 9.16 5.99 26.58
CA PHE A 281 9.70 6.35 25.28
C PHE A 281 11.23 6.46 25.31
N GLN A 282 11.84 6.45 24.13
CA GLN A 282 13.27 6.73 23.97
C GLN A 282 13.48 8.20 23.54
N ASP A 283 14.35 8.91 24.25
CA ASP A 283 14.77 10.28 23.94
C ASP A 283 16.29 10.41 24.08
N GLY A 284 16.97 10.89 23.03
CA GLY A 284 18.44 10.96 22.99
C GLY A 284 19.15 9.62 23.17
N GLY A 285 18.48 8.50 22.87
CA GLY A 285 18.99 7.14 23.11
C GLY A 285 18.69 6.59 24.51
N GLU A 286 18.15 7.40 25.43
CA GLU A 286 17.79 6.96 26.76
C GLU A 286 16.30 6.61 26.88
N TRP A 287 16.00 5.52 27.59
CA TRP A 287 14.64 5.19 28.00
C TRP A 287 14.19 6.05 29.18
N LYS A 288 12.99 6.61 29.03
CA LYS A 288 12.30 7.47 30.01
C LYS A 288 10.84 7.01 30.13
N ALA A 289 10.17 7.41 31.21
CA ALA A 289 8.73 7.26 31.38
C ALA A 289 8.13 8.55 31.93
N GLU A 290 6.91 8.87 31.48
CA GLU A 290 6.16 10.04 31.95
C GLU A 290 4.71 9.67 32.19
N LYS A 291 4.09 10.27 33.20
CA LYS A 291 2.66 10.07 33.49
C LYS A 291 1.82 10.86 32.48
N VAL A 292 0.96 10.17 31.74
CA VAL A 292 0.13 10.75 30.69
C VAL A 292 -1.36 10.74 31.01
N ILE A 293 -1.82 9.82 31.88
CA ILE A 293 -3.21 9.75 32.34
C ILE A 293 -3.23 9.62 33.85
N THR A 294 -4.17 10.28 34.51
CA THR A 294 -4.49 10.10 35.92
C THR A 294 -6.01 9.95 36.07
N ILE A 295 -6.44 8.90 36.74
CA ILE A 295 -7.86 8.63 37.02
C ILE A 295 -8.04 8.73 38.54
N PRO A 296 -8.83 9.70 39.04
CA PRO A 296 -9.00 9.90 40.48
C PRO A 296 -9.87 8.80 41.10
N ALA A 297 -9.71 8.59 42.41
CA ALA A 297 -10.67 7.83 43.20
C ALA A 297 -12.02 8.57 43.29
N GLU A 298 -13.12 7.81 43.34
CA GLU A 298 -14.47 8.34 43.47
C GLU A 298 -14.90 8.33 44.95
N PRO A 299 -15.33 9.46 45.54
CA PRO A 299 -15.87 9.48 46.90
C PRO A 299 -17.06 8.53 47.06
N ALA A 300 -17.16 7.85 48.20
CA ALA A 300 -18.25 6.94 48.49
C ALA A 300 -18.57 6.87 49.99
N ASP A 301 -19.82 6.52 50.30
CA ASP A 301 -20.27 6.34 51.68
C ASP A 301 -19.57 5.14 52.33
N GLU A 302 -19.11 5.30 53.57
CA GLU A 302 -18.34 4.29 54.30
C GLU A 302 -19.08 2.95 54.43
N ASP A 303 -20.41 2.98 54.53
CA ASP A 303 -21.25 1.78 54.65
C ASP A 303 -21.37 1.00 53.34
N SER A 304 -21.10 1.64 52.20
CA SER A 304 -21.10 1.02 50.88
C SER A 304 -19.75 0.41 50.48
N LEU A 305 -18.71 0.62 51.29
CA LEU A 305 -17.34 0.21 51.00
C LEU A 305 -16.95 -1.11 51.68
N PRO A 306 -16.11 -1.94 51.02
CA PRO A 306 -15.51 -3.11 51.66
C PRO A 306 -14.57 -2.66 52.78
N PRO A 307 -14.28 -3.53 53.79
CA PRO A 307 -13.49 -3.16 54.96
C PRO A 307 -12.15 -2.48 54.66
N ILE A 308 -11.46 -2.92 53.60
CA ILE A 308 -10.15 -2.37 53.20
C ILE A 308 -10.23 -0.91 52.69
N LEU A 309 -11.39 -0.46 52.22
CA LEU A 309 -11.60 0.89 51.67
C LEU A 309 -12.31 1.86 52.63
N LYS A 310 -12.95 1.37 53.68
CA LYS A 310 -13.69 2.21 54.65
C LYS A 310 -12.88 3.38 55.22
N PRO A 311 -11.58 3.22 55.61
CA PRO A 311 -10.80 4.33 56.14
C PRO A 311 -10.63 5.50 55.17
N PHE A 312 -10.73 5.24 53.86
CA PHE A 312 -10.48 6.22 52.82
C PHE A 312 -11.74 6.91 52.30
N LYS A 313 -12.92 6.33 52.54
CA LYS A 313 -14.22 6.88 52.09
C LYS A 313 -14.25 7.17 50.58
N ALA A 314 -13.55 6.34 49.81
CA ALA A 314 -13.43 6.46 48.37
C ALA A 314 -13.18 5.10 47.71
N VAL A 315 -13.61 4.98 46.46
CA VAL A 315 -13.37 3.85 45.57
C VAL A 315 -12.21 4.22 44.63
N PRO A 316 -11.02 3.61 44.77
CA PRO A 316 -9.98 3.74 43.76
C PRO A 316 -10.44 3.17 42.41
N PRO A 317 -10.01 3.74 41.27
CA PRO A 317 -10.29 3.14 39.97
C PRO A 317 -9.69 1.75 39.83
N LEU A 318 -8.52 1.49 40.44
CA LEU A 318 -7.75 0.26 40.34
C LEU A 318 -7.53 -0.12 38.87
N ILE A 319 -6.56 0.54 38.22
CA ILE A 319 -6.22 0.22 36.82
C ILE A 319 -5.47 -1.11 36.79
N THR A 320 -6.18 -2.19 36.51
CA THR A 320 -5.61 -3.54 36.56
C THR A 320 -5.13 -4.04 35.20
N ASP A 321 -5.76 -3.57 34.11
CA ASP A 321 -5.37 -3.94 32.76
C ASP A 321 -5.53 -2.75 31.78
N ILE A 322 -4.70 -2.79 30.74
CA ILE A 322 -4.75 -1.89 29.60
C ILE A 322 -4.53 -2.68 28.32
N ASP A 323 -5.13 -2.23 27.22
CA ASP A 323 -4.87 -2.82 25.91
C ASP A 323 -4.83 -1.75 24.82
N LEU A 324 -3.92 -1.91 23.87
CA LEU A 324 -3.66 -0.94 22.81
C LEU A 324 -4.13 -1.53 21.48
N SER A 325 -5.05 -0.84 20.79
CA SER A 325 -5.54 -1.31 19.50
C SER A 325 -4.40 -1.49 18.50
N VAL A 326 -4.51 -2.48 17.61
CA VAL A 326 -3.44 -2.88 16.67
C VAL A 326 -2.99 -1.74 15.74
N ASP A 327 -3.84 -0.73 15.51
CA ASP A 327 -3.52 0.47 14.74
C ASP A 327 -2.85 1.59 15.56
N ASP A 328 -2.54 1.35 16.83
CA ASP A 328 -1.98 2.29 17.81
C ASP A 328 -2.84 3.54 18.03
N LYS A 329 -4.15 3.50 17.72
CA LYS A 329 -5.05 4.65 17.83
C LYS A 329 -5.74 4.76 19.19
N PHE A 330 -6.16 3.64 19.78
CA PHE A 330 -6.95 3.64 21.00
C PHE A 330 -6.30 2.81 22.10
N LEU A 331 -6.19 3.41 23.29
CA LEU A 331 -5.82 2.74 24.52
C LEU A 331 -7.08 2.52 25.36
N TYR A 332 -7.33 1.27 25.74
CA TYR A 332 -8.42 0.88 26.64
C TYR A 332 -7.88 0.70 28.06
N VAL A 333 -8.63 1.18 29.04
CA VAL A 333 -8.20 1.19 30.45
C VAL A 333 -9.31 0.61 31.32
N ALA A 334 -9.04 -0.54 31.93
CA ALA A 334 -9.94 -1.25 32.81
C ALA A 334 -9.84 -0.69 34.24
N CYS A 335 -10.87 0.02 34.70
CA CYS A 335 -10.96 0.53 36.08
C CYS A 335 -11.82 -0.45 36.90
N TRP A 336 -11.17 -1.49 37.43
CA TRP A 336 -11.83 -2.60 38.11
C TRP A 336 -12.64 -2.13 39.34
N GLY A 337 -12.08 -1.22 40.15
CA GLY A 337 -12.72 -0.76 41.37
C GLY A 337 -13.96 0.12 41.12
N THR A 338 -13.87 1.10 40.21
CA THR A 338 -15.00 2.00 39.89
C THR A 338 -16.00 1.41 38.90
N GLY A 339 -15.68 0.26 38.28
CA GLY A 339 -16.54 -0.43 37.33
C GLY A 339 -16.62 0.28 35.97
N GLU A 340 -15.53 0.89 35.52
CA GLU A 340 -15.51 1.69 34.27
C GLU A 340 -14.46 1.18 33.29
N MET A 341 -14.87 0.92 32.04
CA MET A 341 -13.97 0.68 30.93
C MET A 341 -13.85 1.98 30.13
N LYS A 342 -12.65 2.55 30.08
CA LYS A 342 -12.39 3.82 29.39
C LYS A 342 -11.66 3.60 28.07
N GLN A 343 -11.91 4.48 27.10
CA GLN A 343 -11.22 4.54 25.82
C GLN A 343 -10.55 5.90 25.67
N TYR A 344 -9.25 5.88 25.39
CA TYR A 344 -8.45 7.06 25.09
C TYR A 344 -7.95 7.01 23.65
N ASP A 345 -8.12 8.09 22.90
CA ASP A 345 -7.39 8.30 21.64
C ASP A 345 -5.95 8.67 21.98
N VAL A 346 -5.03 7.86 21.48
CA VAL A 346 -3.57 7.97 21.67
C VAL A 346 -2.84 8.20 20.36
N SER A 347 -3.53 8.74 19.34
CA SER A 347 -2.90 9.20 18.09
C SER A 347 -1.75 10.19 18.33
N ASP A 348 -1.84 10.97 19.41
CA ASP A 348 -0.69 11.59 20.08
C ASP A 348 -0.47 10.89 21.43
N PRO A 349 0.48 9.94 21.53
CA PRO A 349 0.62 9.11 22.73
C PRO A 349 1.09 9.92 23.94
N ALA A 350 1.71 11.10 23.74
CA ALA A 350 2.13 11.99 24.83
C ALA A 350 0.96 12.77 25.44
N HIS A 351 -0.17 12.91 24.72
CA HIS A 351 -1.35 13.63 25.17
C HIS A 351 -2.65 12.84 24.90
N PRO A 352 -2.88 11.70 25.60
CA PRO A 352 -4.09 10.90 25.42
C PRO A 352 -5.37 11.69 25.70
N VAL A 353 -6.41 11.48 24.87
CA VAL A 353 -7.71 12.14 25.01
C VAL A 353 -8.80 11.10 25.27
N GLN A 354 -9.55 11.20 26.37
CA GLN A 354 -10.67 10.29 26.60
C GLN A 354 -11.78 10.55 25.57
N VAL A 355 -12.16 9.52 24.81
CA VAL A 355 -13.16 9.60 23.73
C VAL A 355 -14.39 8.71 23.97
N GLY A 356 -14.32 7.79 24.92
CA GLY A 356 -15.42 6.88 25.23
C GLY A 356 -15.27 6.25 26.61
N SER A 357 -16.39 5.77 27.15
CA SER A 357 -16.42 4.98 28.38
C SER A 357 -17.73 4.21 28.50
N VAL A 358 -17.70 3.04 29.14
CA VAL A 358 -18.89 2.30 29.58
C VAL A 358 -18.71 1.85 31.02
N ARG A 359 -19.81 1.73 31.77
CA ARG A 359 -19.79 1.26 33.16
C ARG A 359 -20.57 -0.03 33.35
N LEU A 360 -19.94 -0.98 34.02
CA LEU A 360 -20.47 -2.29 34.38
C LEU A 360 -19.81 -2.74 35.69
N GLY A 361 -20.62 -3.17 36.64
CA GLY A 361 -20.15 -3.56 37.97
C GLY A 361 -19.61 -2.38 38.80
N GLY A 362 -18.43 -2.56 39.38
CA GLY A 362 -17.81 -1.64 40.33
C GLY A 362 -18.19 -1.93 41.78
N ILE A 363 -17.34 -1.50 42.72
CA ILE A 363 -17.48 -1.78 44.16
C ILE A 363 -18.80 -1.24 44.71
N VAL A 364 -19.15 0.00 44.36
CA VAL A 364 -20.31 0.72 44.89
C VAL A 364 -21.49 0.70 43.93
N LYS A 365 -21.29 1.12 42.67
CA LYS A 365 -22.41 1.29 41.71
C LYS A 365 -23.06 -0.04 41.31
N ARG A 366 -22.25 -1.10 41.14
CA ARG A 366 -22.69 -2.43 40.70
C ARG A 366 -23.57 -2.37 39.44
N ASP A 367 -23.19 -1.53 38.49
CA ASP A 367 -23.97 -1.25 37.28
C ASP A 367 -24.30 -2.55 36.52
N ALA A 368 -25.57 -2.75 36.20
CA ALA A 368 -26.06 -3.97 35.57
C ALA A 368 -25.75 -4.00 34.06
N HIS A 369 -25.67 -5.20 33.48
CA HIS A 369 -25.63 -5.33 32.02
C HIS A 369 -26.97 -4.87 31.42
N PRO A 370 -27.01 -4.10 30.32
CA PRO A 370 -28.27 -3.64 29.71
C PRO A 370 -29.21 -4.77 29.30
N ALA A 371 -28.68 -5.96 28.99
CA ALA A 371 -29.47 -7.15 28.68
C ALA A 371 -30.17 -7.77 29.92
N LYS A 372 -29.73 -7.41 31.13
CA LYS A 372 -30.18 -7.90 32.43
C LYS A 372 -30.19 -6.75 33.46
N PRO A 373 -30.99 -5.68 33.23
CA PRO A 373 -30.96 -4.47 34.06
C PRO A 373 -31.32 -4.72 35.53
N GLU A 374 -32.01 -5.81 35.82
CA GLU A 374 -32.38 -6.27 37.16
C GLU A 374 -31.27 -7.01 37.91
N MET A 375 -30.12 -7.28 37.29
CA MET A 375 -29.01 -8.04 37.85
C MET A 375 -27.79 -7.14 38.08
N PRO A 376 -27.63 -6.56 39.30
CA PRO A 376 -26.41 -5.85 39.66
C PRO A 376 -25.19 -6.75 39.51
N LEU A 377 -24.13 -6.23 38.88
CA LEU A 377 -22.90 -6.99 38.67
C LEU A 377 -21.91 -6.71 39.80
N ALA A 378 -21.29 -7.77 40.33
CA ALA A 378 -20.11 -7.66 41.17
C ALA A 378 -18.83 -7.79 40.32
N GLY A 379 -17.67 -7.44 40.88
CA GLY A 379 -16.46 -7.20 40.09
C GLY A 379 -16.57 -5.91 39.27
N GLY A 380 -15.60 -5.65 38.42
CA GLY A 380 -15.63 -4.57 37.42
C GLY A 380 -14.84 -5.00 36.19
N PRO A 381 -14.70 -4.15 35.15
CA PRO A 381 -13.88 -4.49 34.00
C PRO A 381 -12.46 -4.80 34.46
N GLN A 382 -11.96 -5.98 34.12
CA GLN A 382 -10.64 -6.47 34.50
C GLN A 382 -9.85 -6.79 33.22
N MET A 383 -9.67 -8.08 32.86
CA MET A 383 -8.93 -8.42 31.65
C MET A 383 -9.66 -7.94 30.42
N VAL A 384 -8.97 -7.16 29.60
CA VAL A 384 -9.46 -6.56 28.37
C VAL A 384 -8.72 -7.12 27.17
N GLU A 385 -9.46 -7.43 26.11
CA GLU A 385 -8.89 -7.93 24.86
C GLU A 385 -9.56 -7.26 23.66
N VAL A 386 -8.74 -6.67 22.81
CA VAL A 386 -9.19 -5.96 21.61
C VAL A 386 -9.07 -6.85 20.38
N SER A 387 -10.10 -6.86 19.53
CA SER A 387 -10.02 -7.57 18.26
C SER A 387 -8.96 -6.95 17.34
N ARG A 388 -8.35 -7.76 16.46
CA ARG A 388 -7.32 -7.27 15.52
C ARG A 388 -7.79 -6.06 14.71
N SER A 389 -9.08 -6.03 14.35
CA SER A 389 -9.69 -4.94 13.59
C SER A 389 -9.91 -3.64 14.39
N GLY A 390 -9.79 -3.69 15.71
CA GLY A 390 -10.11 -2.60 16.63
C GLY A 390 -11.60 -2.28 16.76
N ARG A 391 -12.49 -3.12 16.22
CA ARG A 391 -13.95 -2.87 16.19
C ARG A 391 -14.72 -3.51 17.34
N SER A 392 -14.12 -4.49 18.00
CA SER A 392 -14.71 -5.20 19.14
C SER A 392 -13.72 -5.17 20.30
N LEU A 393 -14.26 -4.97 21.49
CA LEU A 393 -13.55 -5.02 22.76
C LEU A 393 -14.25 -6.05 23.64
N TYR A 394 -13.51 -6.92 24.29
CA TYR A 394 -14.03 -7.91 25.22
C TYR A 394 -13.42 -7.71 26.59
N PHE A 395 -14.17 -7.93 27.66
CA PHE A 395 -13.58 -7.99 28.99
C PHE A 395 -14.32 -8.91 29.96
N THR A 396 -13.58 -9.39 30.96
CA THR A 396 -14.04 -10.20 32.09
C THR A 396 -13.85 -9.45 33.41
N ASN A 397 -14.10 -10.10 34.55
CA ASN A 397 -14.36 -9.41 35.81
C ASN A 397 -13.51 -9.80 37.02
N SER A 398 -12.80 -10.91 36.97
CA SER A 398 -11.99 -11.37 38.10
C SER A 398 -10.55 -10.89 37.96
N LEU A 399 -9.96 -10.43 39.06
CA LEU A 399 -8.54 -10.08 39.14
C LEU A 399 -7.75 -11.27 39.65
N TYR A 400 -7.72 -11.46 40.96
CA TYR A 400 -7.00 -12.55 41.61
C TYR A 400 -7.82 -12.99 42.80
N GLY A 401 -7.93 -14.29 43.02
CA GLY A 401 -8.92 -14.89 43.90
C GLY A 401 -9.00 -14.26 45.29
N ALA A 402 -7.85 -14.06 45.93
CA ALA A 402 -7.78 -13.44 47.25
C ALA A 402 -8.08 -11.92 47.24
N TRP A 403 -7.79 -11.24 46.14
CA TRP A 403 -8.01 -9.79 45.98
C TRP A 403 -9.48 -9.50 45.67
N ASP A 404 -10.08 -10.29 44.79
CA ASP A 404 -11.52 -10.33 44.56
C ASP A 404 -12.29 -10.40 45.88
N ASP A 405 -11.89 -11.30 46.80
CA ASP A 405 -12.57 -11.46 48.10
C ASP A 405 -12.39 -10.24 49.02
N GLN A 406 -11.28 -9.50 48.90
CA GLN A 406 -11.02 -8.30 49.71
C GLN A 406 -11.83 -7.08 49.23
N PHE A 407 -11.93 -6.89 47.91
CA PHE A 407 -12.65 -5.75 47.32
C PHE A 407 -14.13 -6.03 47.08
N TYR A 408 -14.49 -7.30 46.87
CA TYR A 408 -15.84 -7.80 46.66
C TYR A 408 -16.11 -8.97 47.60
N PRO A 409 -16.37 -8.72 48.90
CA PRO A 409 -16.55 -9.77 49.91
C PRO A 409 -17.74 -10.70 49.65
N ASP A 410 -18.73 -10.26 48.87
CA ASP A 410 -19.86 -11.08 48.41
C ASP A 410 -19.51 -11.98 47.21
N GLY A 411 -18.27 -11.87 46.70
CA GLY A 411 -17.78 -12.49 45.47
C GLY A 411 -18.00 -11.63 44.23
N VAL A 412 -17.16 -11.85 43.21
CA VAL A 412 -17.23 -11.13 41.92
C VAL A 412 -18.20 -11.76 40.91
N GLY A 413 -18.62 -13.01 41.13
CA GLY A 413 -19.35 -13.78 40.11
C GLY A 413 -18.49 -14.05 38.87
N ALA A 414 -19.12 -14.36 37.74
CA ALA A 414 -18.43 -14.65 36.50
C ALA A 414 -19.21 -14.07 35.33
N TRP A 415 -18.59 -13.21 34.53
CA TRP A 415 -19.22 -12.65 33.35
C TRP A 415 -18.17 -12.18 32.35
N MET A 416 -18.54 -12.22 31.08
CA MET A 416 -17.76 -11.67 29.97
C MET A 416 -18.69 -10.79 29.13
N VAL A 417 -18.17 -9.64 28.71
CA VAL A 417 -18.91 -8.62 27.97
C VAL A 417 -18.22 -8.34 26.65
N LYS A 418 -19.00 -8.05 25.62
CA LYS A 418 -18.52 -7.47 24.36
C LYS A 418 -18.99 -6.02 24.25
N VAL A 419 -18.12 -5.18 23.75
CA VAL A 419 -18.36 -3.77 23.46
C VAL A 419 -17.99 -3.51 22.02
N ASP A 420 -18.91 -2.90 21.28
CA ASP A 420 -18.66 -2.39 19.93
C ASP A 420 -17.92 -1.05 20.04
N VAL A 421 -16.83 -0.94 19.30
CA VAL A 421 -15.97 0.25 19.27
C VAL A 421 -16.28 1.08 18.02
N ASN A 422 -16.56 2.36 18.22
CA ASN A 422 -16.67 3.30 17.11
C ASN A 422 -15.25 3.70 16.63
N PRO A 423 -14.93 3.57 15.32
CA PRO A 423 -13.62 3.96 14.78
C PRO A 423 -13.23 5.42 15.01
N GLU A 424 -14.19 6.31 15.28
CA GLU A 424 -13.95 7.73 15.61
C GLU A 424 -13.97 8.02 17.11
N GLY A 425 -14.02 6.99 17.95
CA GLY A 425 -14.15 7.10 19.40
C GLY A 425 -15.58 6.91 19.88
N GLY A 426 -15.72 6.20 20.99
CA GLY A 426 -16.99 5.81 21.59
C GLY A 426 -17.11 4.31 21.78
N LEU A 427 -17.70 3.91 22.90
CA LEU A 427 -17.92 2.53 23.30
C LEU A 427 -19.41 2.27 23.46
N LYS A 428 -19.89 1.13 22.96
CA LYS A 428 -21.28 0.68 23.15
C LYS A 428 -21.32 -0.79 23.54
N ILE A 429 -21.96 -1.10 24.67
CA ILE A 429 -22.16 -2.48 25.12
C ILE A 429 -23.04 -3.24 24.12
N ASP A 430 -22.62 -4.45 23.76
CA ASP A 430 -23.41 -5.37 22.93
C ASP A 430 -24.44 -6.11 23.81
N GLU A 431 -25.70 -5.68 23.74
CA GLU A 431 -26.79 -6.26 24.54
C GLU A 431 -27.09 -7.73 24.19
N SER A 432 -26.61 -8.22 23.05
CA SER A 432 -26.82 -9.60 22.62
C SER A 432 -25.72 -10.57 23.07
N PHE A 433 -24.64 -10.07 23.69
CA PHE A 433 -23.49 -10.86 24.12
C PHE A 433 -23.26 -10.71 25.63
N PHE A 434 -23.67 -11.72 26.42
CA PHE A 434 -23.48 -11.68 27.87
C PHE A 434 -23.47 -13.09 28.51
N PRO A 435 -22.46 -13.93 28.25
CA PRO A 435 -22.27 -15.16 29.02
C PRO A 435 -21.94 -14.83 30.48
N HIS A 436 -22.63 -15.47 31.43
CA HIS A 436 -22.50 -15.16 32.86
C HIS A 436 -22.91 -16.32 33.78
N GLY A 437 -22.40 -16.28 35.02
CA GLY A 437 -22.82 -17.13 36.14
C GLY A 437 -22.74 -18.63 35.84
N SER A 438 -23.90 -19.25 35.65
CA SER A 438 -24.01 -20.69 35.39
C SER A 438 -23.40 -21.13 34.07
N ASP A 439 -23.27 -20.24 33.08
CA ASP A 439 -22.59 -20.53 31.81
C ASP A 439 -21.14 -20.95 32.06
N PHE A 440 -20.49 -20.34 33.06
CA PHE A 440 -19.15 -20.68 33.53
C PHE A 440 -19.14 -21.68 34.70
N LYS A 441 -20.24 -22.39 34.95
CA LYS A 441 -20.40 -23.35 36.08
C LYS A 441 -20.06 -22.74 37.46
N GLY A 442 -20.19 -21.41 37.58
CA GLY A 442 -19.84 -20.64 38.78
C GLY A 442 -18.34 -20.43 39.00
N LEU A 443 -17.48 -20.78 38.03
CA LEU A 443 -16.06 -20.45 38.04
C LEU A 443 -15.85 -18.99 37.65
N ARG A 444 -14.89 -18.30 38.27
CA ARG A 444 -14.50 -16.93 37.91
C ARG A 444 -13.76 -16.95 36.58
N VAL A 445 -13.86 -15.87 35.80
CA VAL A 445 -13.25 -15.78 34.46
C VAL A 445 -12.22 -14.66 34.39
N HIS A 446 -11.12 -14.90 33.69
CA HIS A 446 -9.96 -14.01 33.64
C HIS A 446 -9.54 -13.71 32.19
N GLN A 447 -8.34 -14.07 31.73
CA GLN A 447 -7.85 -13.63 30.41
C GLN A 447 -8.64 -14.26 29.26
N ILE A 448 -8.69 -13.53 28.15
CA ILE A 448 -9.33 -13.90 26.89
C ILE A 448 -8.22 -14.05 25.84
N ARG A 449 -8.35 -15.00 24.91
CA ARG A 449 -7.56 -15.03 23.66
C ARG A 449 -8.47 -15.27 22.47
N LEU A 450 -8.34 -14.46 21.43
CA LEU A 450 -9.17 -14.54 20.24
C LEU A 450 -8.57 -15.49 19.20
N GLN A 451 -9.44 -16.21 18.49
CA GLN A 451 -9.00 -17.12 17.45
C GLN A 451 -8.25 -16.37 16.34
N GLY A 452 -7.01 -16.80 16.09
CA GLY A 452 -6.08 -16.22 15.11
C GLY A 452 -5.21 -15.07 15.64
N GLY A 453 -5.32 -14.70 16.91
CA GLY A 453 -4.58 -13.61 17.54
C GLY A 453 -5.40 -12.36 17.80
N ASP A 454 -4.96 -11.54 18.72
CA ASP A 454 -5.62 -10.35 19.24
C ASP A 454 -4.58 -9.24 19.46
N ALA A 455 -5.02 -8.10 20.00
CA ALA A 455 -4.15 -6.96 20.21
C ALA A 455 -3.08 -7.23 21.27
N SER A 456 -3.32 -8.11 22.25
CA SER A 456 -2.31 -8.40 23.27
C SER A 456 -1.49 -9.69 23.02
N SER A 457 -1.83 -10.50 21.99
CA SER A 457 -1.14 -11.79 21.74
C SER A 457 0.03 -11.72 20.77
N ASP A 458 0.05 -10.71 19.90
CA ASP A 458 0.93 -10.65 18.74
C ASP A 458 1.85 -9.44 18.76
N SER A 459 3.10 -9.67 18.36
CA SER A 459 4.01 -8.58 18.03
C SER A 459 4.46 -8.72 16.58
N TYR A 460 4.61 -7.57 15.93
CA TYR A 460 4.94 -7.50 14.52
C TYR A 460 6.41 -7.18 14.34
N CYS A 461 6.94 -7.58 13.19
CA CYS A 461 8.36 -7.43 12.86
C CYS A 461 8.59 -6.55 11.65
N TYR A 462 7.55 -6.39 10.83
CA TYR A 462 7.60 -5.65 9.58
C TYR A 462 6.77 -4.38 9.74
N PRO A 463 7.32 -3.19 9.45
CA PRO A 463 6.56 -1.96 9.54
C PRO A 463 5.39 -2.00 8.55
N ASN A 464 4.32 -1.28 8.86
CA ASN A 464 3.25 -0.98 7.91
C ASN A 464 3.83 -0.16 6.75
N THR A 465 4.34 -0.81 5.71
CA THR A 465 4.84 -0.17 4.50
C THR A 465 4.03 -0.68 3.31
N THR A 466 3.05 0.12 2.90
CA THR A 466 2.36 0.01 1.61
C THR A 466 3.12 0.90 0.60
N SER A 467 2.82 0.86 -0.71
CA SER A 467 3.78 1.35 -1.73
C SER A 467 3.48 2.63 -2.54
N ARG A 468 4.57 3.27 -3.02
CA ARG A 468 4.75 4.25 -4.13
C ARG A 468 4.17 5.65 -3.97
N LEU A 469 4.98 6.56 -3.43
CA LEU A 469 4.71 8.00 -3.23
C LEU A 469 3.46 8.26 -2.37
N LEU A 470 2.31 7.73 -2.74
CA LEU A 470 1.08 7.57 -1.98
C LEU A 470 1.21 6.74 -0.70
N VAL A 471 2.38 6.19 -0.37
CA VAL A 471 2.52 5.38 0.84
C VAL A 471 3.88 5.47 1.53
N GLY A 472 4.60 6.58 1.31
CA GLY A 472 5.50 7.00 2.39
C GLY A 472 4.62 7.35 3.60
N LYS A 473 4.87 6.78 4.78
CA LYS A 473 4.15 7.17 6.02
C LYS A 473 4.10 8.70 6.14
N ASP A 474 5.22 9.36 5.88
CA ASP A 474 5.36 10.82 5.83
C ASP A 474 4.48 11.50 4.76
N PHE A 475 4.38 10.92 3.55
CA PHE A 475 3.49 11.44 2.51
C PHE A 475 2.01 11.27 2.89
N LEU A 476 1.60 10.09 3.35
CA LEU A 476 0.22 9.84 3.78
C LEU A 476 -0.19 10.75 4.93
N GLN A 477 0.71 10.94 5.91
CA GLN A 477 0.51 11.87 7.01
C GLN A 477 0.39 13.31 6.52
N THR A 478 1.31 13.76 5.65
CA THR A 478 1.24 15.10 5.02
C THR A 478 -0.04 15.30 4.20
N MET A 479 -0.58 14.22 3.62
CA MET A 479 -1.82 14.21 2.85
C MET A 479 -3.07 13.88 3.70
N GLY A 480 -2.97 13.74 5.01
CA GLY A 480 -4.11 13.44 5.89
C GLY A 480 -4.80 12.11 5.58
N ASN A 481 -4.02 11.04 5.40
CA ASN A 481 -4.45 9.64 5.24
C ASN A 481 -5.64 9.43 4.27
N PRO A 482 -5.46 9.72 2.97
CA PRO A 482 -6.53 9.64 1.98
C PRO A 482 -7.03 8.19 1.75
N ASN A 483 -8.36 8.02 1.68
CA ASN A 483 -9.01 6.77 1.29
C ASN A 483 -8.71 6.41 -0.20
N PRO A 484 -8.98 5.17 -0.66
CA PRO A 484 -8.64 4.73 -2.02
C PRO A 484 -9.19 5.62 -3.15
N THR A 485 -10.39 6.19 -2.97
CA THR A 485 -10.97 7.14 -3.93
C THR A 485 -10.13 8.40 -4.03
N VAL A 486 -9.71 8.96 -2.89
CA VAL A 486 -8.86 10.16 -2.85
C VAL A 486 -7.44 9.86 -3.35
N GLN A 487 -6.91 8.65 -3.12
CA GLN A 487 -5.63 8.21 -3.71
C GLN A 487 -5.71 8.10 -5.24
N GLY A 488 -6.82 7.56 -5.76
CA GLY A 488 -7.15 7.58 -7.18
C GLY A 488 -7.18 9.00 -7.74
N THR A 489 -7.88 9.91 -7.06
CA THR A 489 -7.97 11.33 -7.44
C THR A 489 -6.62 12.04 -7.39
N LEU A 490 -5.80 11.79 -6.37
CA LEU A 490 -4.45 12.35 -6.26
C LEU A 490 -3.64 12.01 -7.50
N THR A 491 -3.71 10.78 -7.98
CA THR A 491 -2.97 10.31 -9.17
C THR A 491 -3.60 10.84 -10.46
N SER A 492 -4.93 10.76 -10.58
CA SER A 492 -5.64 11.05 -11.83
C SER A 492 -5.69 12.54 -12.16
N VAL A 493 -5.69 13.45 -11.17
CA VAL A 493 -5.81 14.91 -11.41
C VAL A 493 -4.73 15.48 -12.34
N TYR A 494 -3.53 14.87 -12.34
CA TYR A 494 -2.43 15.25 -13.22
C TYR A 494 -2.83 15.12 -14.71
N ASN A 495 -3.63 14.10 -15.03
CA ASN A 495 -4.11 13.84 -16.38
C ASN A 495 -5.13 14.90 -16.84
N LEU A 496 -5.92 15.49 -15.93
CA LEU A 496 -6.80 16.62 -16.28
C LEU A 496 -5.99 17.86 -16.66
N GLY A 497 -4.89 18.11 -15.95
CA GLY A 497 -3.90 19.10 -16.36
C GLY A 497 -3.37 18.81 -17.76
N CYS A 498 -2.95 17.58 -18.03
CA CYS A 498 -2.44 17.18 -19.35
C CYS A 498 -3.47 17.35 -20.47
N PHE A 499 -4.74 17.04 -20.21
CA PHE A 499 -5.85 17.29 -21.13
C PHE A 499 -5.99 18.77 -21.49
N GLY A 500 -6.04 19.65 -20.47
CA GLY A 500 -6.11 21.10 -20.68
C GLY A 500 -4.86 21.65 -21.40
N GLY A 501 -3.69 21.12 -21.06
CA GLY A 501 -2.41 21.47 -21.67
C GLY A 501 -2.35 21.12 -23.15
N ALA A 502 -2.79 19.92 -23.51
CA ALA A 502 -2.90 19.48 -24.90
C ALA A 502 -3.85 20.38 -25.70
N LEU A 503 -5.04 20.71 -25.16
CA LEU A 503 -5.98 21.61 -25.84
C LEU A 503 -5.44 23.03 -26.03
N SER A 504 -4.62 23.52 -25.09
CA SER A 504 -4.01 24.85 -25.20
C SER A 504 -3.11 25.01 -26.43
N THR A 505 -2.54 23.91 -26.95
CA THR A 505 -1.66 23.94 -28.13
C THR A 505 -2.41 24.17 -29.44
N LEU A 506 -3.74 24.01 -29.45
CA LEU A 506 -4.59 24.41 -30.58
C LEU A 506 -4.44 25.89 -30.92
N TYR A 507 -4.13 26.72 -29.93
CA TYR A 507 -3.97 28.17 -30.07
C TYR A 507 -2.51 28.62 -30.00
N THR A 508 -1.71 28.00 -29.12
CA THR A 508 -0.33 28.43 -28.85
C THR A 508 0.70 27.84 -29.82
N GLY A 509 0.50 26.61 -30.32
CA GLY A 509 1.51 25.87 -31.08
C GLY A 509 1.88 26.52 -32.41
N ASP A 510 0.90 27.06 -33.12
CA ASP A 510 1.11 27.74 -34.41
C ASP A 510 1.73 29.14 -34.25
N ARG A 511 1.46 29.81 -33.13
CA ARG A 511 1.94 31.17 -32.85
C ARG A 511 3.39 31.18 -32.40
N LEU A 512 3.71 30.44 -31.34
CA LEU A 512 5.03 30.47 -30.71
C LEU A 512 6.08 29.69 -31.51
N GLY A 513 5.65 28.74 -32.34
CA GLY A 513 6.55 27.77 -32.95
C GLY A 513 6.86 26.62 -32.00
N ARG A 514 7.58 25.61 -32.50
CA ARG A 514 7.56 24.27 -31.89
C ARG A 514 8.52 24.16 -30.71
N PRO A 515 9.83 24.45 -30.88
CA PRO A 515 10.78 24.50 -29.77
C PRO A 515 10.33 25.42 -28.63
N ARG A 516 9.81 26.62 -28.95
CA ARG A 516 9.36 27.60 -27.95
C ARG A 516 8.14 27.12 -27.15
N THR A 517 7.22 26.40 -27.80
CA THR A 517 6.08 25.77 -27.08
C THR A 517 6.54 24.68 -26.13
N ILE A 518 7.56 23.89 -26.52
CA ILE A 518 8.17 22.86 -25.65
C ILE A 518 8.89 23.51 -24.46
N MET A 519 9.58 24.64 -24.66
CA MET A 519 10.20 25.39 -23.55
C MET A 519 9.16 25.97 -22.58
N LEU A 520 8.07 26.53 -23.10
CA LEU A 520 6.97 27.04 -22.27
C LEU A 520 6.34 25.91 -21.45
N GLY A 521 6.00 24.79 -22.09
CA GLY A 521 5.48 23.61 -21.40
C GLY A 521 6.43 23.09 -20.32
N SER A 522 7.73 23.01 -20.62
CA SER A 522 8.75 22.58 -19.65
C SER A 522 8.91 23.55 -18.47
N SER A 523 8.71 24.85 -18.69
CA SER A 523 8.71 25.85 -17.62
C SER A 523 7.52 25.66 -16.68
N VAL A 524 6.34 25.37 -17.25
CA VAL A 524 5.12 25.06 -16.47
C VAL A 524 5.28 23.75 -15.68
N ILE A 525 5.92 22.72 -16.27
CA ILE A 525 6.27 21.48 -15.54
C ILE A 525 7.15 21.81 -14.34
N ALA A 526 8.21 22.62 -14.52
CA ALA A 526 9.13 22.97 -13.43
C ALA A 526 8.41 23.68 -12.28
N VAL A 527 7.50 24.61 -12.57
CA VAL A 527 6.68 25.29 -11.54
C VAL A 527 5.81 24.27 -10.78
N GLY A 528 5.11 23.40 -11.49
CA GLY A 528 4.29 22.35 -10.86
C GLY A 528 5.11 21.35 -10.04
N ALA A 529 6.32 21.02 -10.49
CA ALA A 529 7.26 20.15 -9.78
C ALA A 529 7.75 20.78 -8.46
N ILE A 530 8.10 22.07 -8.50
CA ILE A 530 8.50 22.84 -7.31
C ILE A 530 7.36 22.86 -6.30
N ILE A 531 6.13 23.18 -6.72
CA ILE A 531 4.95 23.19 -5.84
C ILE A 531 4.72 21.81 -5.22
N GLN A 532 4.81 20.74 -6.01
CA GLN A 532 4.64 19.36 -5.50
C GLN A 532 5.73 18.97 -4.49
N SER A 533 6.99 19.28 -4.78
CA SER A 533 8.11 18.95 -3.88
C SER A 533 8.15 19.80 -2.60
N ALA A 534 7.57 21.01 -2.64
CA ALA A 534 7.50 21.94 -1.51
C ALA A 534 6.19 21.87 -0.72
N CYS A 535 5.24 20.98 -1.06
CA CYS A 535 3.91 21.03 -0.45
C CYS A 535 3.86 20.52 1.00
N TYR A 536 2.92 21.06 1.78
CA TYR A 536 2.59 20.63 3.15
C TYR A 536 1.10 20.32 3.33
N SER A 537 0.31 20.40 2.25
CA SER A 537 -1.12 20.10 2.29
C SER A 537 -1.61 19.46 1.00
N ARG A 538 -2.71 18.70 1.11
CA ARG A 538 -3.38 18.07 -0.04
C ARG A 538 -3.72 19.06 -1.16
N GLY A 539 -4.22 20.24 -0.81
CA GLY A 539 -4.62 21.26 -1.79
C GLY A 539 -3.46 21.72 -2.66
N GLN A 540 -2.28 21.93 -2.05
CA GLN A 540 -1.06 22.29 -2.77
C GLN A 540 -0.60 21.15 -3.71
N MET A 541 -0.71 19.89 -3.27
CA MET A 541 -0.39 18.73 -4.11
C MET A 541 -1.33 18.64 -5.33
N PHE A 542 -2.64 18.84 -5.14
CA PHE A 542 -3.60 18.87 -6.25
C PHE A 542 -3.28 19.99 -7.25
N ALA A 543 -3.06 21.21 -6.77
CA ALA A 543 -2.70 22.35 -7.61
C ALA A 543 -1.39 22.10 -8.38
N GLY A 544 -0.35 21.63 -7.69
CA GLY A 544 0.94 21.31 -8.29
C GLY A 544 0.84 20.25 -9.38
N ARG A 545 0.00 19.22 -9.18
CA ARG A 545 -0.25 18.18 -10.19
C ARG A 545 -1.00 18.69 -11.41
N VAL A 546 -2.02 19.53 -11.24
CA VAL A 546 -2.72 20.15 -12.37
C VAL A 546 -1.76 21.02 -13.19
N ILE A 547 -0.96 21.85 -12.51
CA ILE A 547 0.01 22.74 -13.16
C ILE A 547 1.07 21.93 -13.91
N ALA A 548 1.70 20.94 -13.26
CA ALA A 548 2.68 20.09 -13.94
C ALA A 548 2.06 19.36 -15.15
N GLY A 549 0.81 18.88 -14.99
CA GLY A 549 0.06 18.25 -16.08
C GLY A 549 -0.14 19.19 -17.27
N LEU A 550 -0.52 20.45 -17.06
CA LEU A 550 -0.68 21.44 -18.13
C LEU A 550 0.57 21.52 -19.01
N GLY A 551 1.75 21.60 -18.40
CA GLY A 551 3.01 21.65 -19.13
C GLY A 551 3.32 20.36 -19.90
N THR A 552 3.07 19.19 -19.30
CA THR A 552 3.24 17.89 -19.97
C THR A 552 2.30 17.71 -21.17
N GLY A 553 1.05 18.15 -21.04
CA GLY A 553 0.08 18.16 -22.14
C GLY A 553 0.56 18.98 -23.34
N MET A 554 1.14 20.16 -23.09
CA MET A 554 1.72 21.01 -24.13
C MET A 554 2.89 20.34 -24.85
N ASN A 555 3.81 19.76 -24.08
CA ASN A 555 4.99 19.09 -24.62
C ASN A 555 4.62 17.88 -25.47
N THR A 556 3.73 17.01 -24.97
CA THR A 556 3.34 15.78 -25.65
C THR A 556 2.51 16.02 -26.93
N ALA A 557 1.73 17.11 -27.00
CA ALA A 557 1.05 17.52 -28.23
C ALA A 557 1.98 18.14 -29.29
N THR A 558 3.14 18.68 -28.89
CA THR A 558 4.02 19.44 -29.78
C THR A 558 5.22 18.63 -30.27
N ALA A 559 5.83 17.82 -29.40
CA ALA A 559 7.09 17.12 -29.70
C ALA A 559 6.98 16.17 -30.89
N GLY A 560 5.92 15.35 -30.96
CA GLY A 560 5.70 14.44 -32.09
C GLY A 560 5.44 15.15 -33.41
N VAL A 561 4.76 16.31 -33.37
CA VAL A 561 4.55 17.15 -34.56
C VAL A 561 5.88 17.72 -35.05
N TRP A 562 6.69 18.29 -34.15
CA TRP A 562 8.02 18.79 -34.51
C TRP A 562 8.88 17.70 -35.13
N GLN A 563 8.97 16.53 -34.50
CA GLN A 563 9.76 15.40 -34.97
C GLN A 563 9.28 14.89 -36.34
N SER A 564 7.98 14.73 -36.54
CA SER A 564 7.42 14.26 -37.83
C SER A 564 7.67 15.26 -38.97
N GLU A 565 7.69 16.56 -38.66
CA GLU A 565 7.92 17.63 -39.63
C GLU A 565 9.40 17.90 -39.93
N THR A 566 10.33 17.40 -39.11
CA THR A 566 11.79 17.53 -39.30
C THR A 566 12.47 16.20 -39.68
N SER A 567 11.75 15.07 -39.68
CA SER A 567 12.31 13.76 -40.03
C SER A 567 12.13 13.38 -41.50
N LYS A 568 13.16 12.76 -42.09
CA LYS A 568 13.08 12.11 -43.41
C LYS A 568 12.07 10.94 -43.39
N MET A 569 11.42 10.70 -44.53
CA MET A 569 10.34 9.71 -44.66
C MET A 569 10.74 8.29 -44.23
N ARG A 570 11.94 7.82 -44.64
CA ARG A 570 12.42 6.45 -44.37
C ARG A 570 12.80 6.21 -42.90
N SER A 571 13.04 7.27 -42.12
CA SER A 571 13.44 7.18 -40.71
C SER A 571 12.37 7.65 -39.73
N ARG A 572 11.29 8.29 -40.20
CA ARG A 572 10.25 8.87 -39.36
C ARG A 572 9.65 7.88 -38.35
N GLY A 573 9.21 6.72 -38.84
CA GLY A 573 8.63 5.67 -37.98
C GLY A 573 9.58 5.24 -36.87
N LYS A 574 10.82 4.95 -37.26
CA LYS A 574 11.91 4.54 -36.37
C LYS A 574 12.21 5.57 -35.29
N LEU A 575 12.27 6.86 -35.64
CA LEU A 575 12.61 7.94 -34.72
C LEU A 575 11.53 8.15 -33.65
N VAL A 576 10.25 8.00 -34.00
CA VAL A 576 9.15 8.09 -33.00
C VAL A 576 9.11 6.85 -32.12
N ILE A 577 9.44 5.66 -32.62
CA ILE A 577 9.59 4.48 -31.74
C ILE A 577 10.71 4.70 -30.73
N ILE A 578 11.85 5.27 -31.15
CA ILE A 578 12.94 5.64 -30.22
C ILE A 578 12.45 6.66 -29.18
N GLN A 579 11.64 7.64 -29.59
CA GLN A 579 11.01 8.59 -28.67
C GLN A 579 10.16 7.87 -27.60
N MET A 580 9.36 6.89 -28.01
CA MET A 580 8.53 6.11 -27.08
C MET A 580 9.38 5.22 -26.16
N ALA A 581 10.42 4.57 -26.67
CA ALA A 581 11.36 3.82 -25.85
C ALA A 581 12.09 4.73 -24.83
N ASN A 582 12.39 5.97 -25.19
CA ASN A 582 12.96 6.95 -24.26
C ASN A 582 11.95 7.39 -23.19
N CYS A 583 10.66 7.46 -23.53
CA CYS A 583 9.59 7.65 -22.53
C CYS A 583 9.60 6.50 -21.49
N ILE A 584 9.75 5.25 -21.96
CA ILE A 584 9.84 4.08 -21.08
C ILE A 584 11.15 4.08 -20.28
N THR A 585 12.23 4.68 -20.80
CA THR A 585 13.47 4.90 -20.03
C THR A 585 13.20 5.80 -18.83
N GLY A 586 12.44 6.89 -19.01
CA GLY A 586 12.01 7.75 -17.91
C GLY A 586 11.12 7.01 -16.90
N PHE A 587 10.19 6.18 -17.38
CA PHE A 587 9.40 5.30 -16.52
C PHE A 587 10.29 4.36 -15.71
N CYS A 588 11.19 3.62 -16.35
CA CYS A 588 12.14 2.70 -15.71
C CYS A 588 12.99 3.43 -14.65
N LEU A 589 13.58 4.57 -15.00
CA LEU A 589 14.35 5.40 -14.07
C LEU A 589 13.51 5.80 -12.85
N SER A 590 12.26 6.20 -13.04
CA SER A 590 11.35 6.53 -11.94
C SER A 590 11.06 5.33 -11.02
N ASN A 591 10.86 4.14 -11.58
CA ASN A 591 10.63 2.92 -10.81
C ASN A 591 11.84 2.57 -9.93
N TRP A 592 13.06 2.64 -10.50
CA TRP A 592 14.30 2.37 -9.78
C TRP A 592 14.66 3.46 -8.77
N LEU A 593 14.44 4.73 -9.12
CA LEU A 593 14.64 5.84 -8.20
C LEU A 593 13.70 5.71 -6.99
N THR A 594 12.43 5.36 -7.23
CA THR A 594 11.46 5.16 -6.15
C THR A 594 11.78 3.94 -5.29
N LEU A 595 12.36 2.87 -5.87
CA LEU A 595 12.88 1.74 -5.11
C LEU A 595 14.10 2.15 -4.26
N GLY A 596 15.06 2.86 -4.83
CA GLY A 596 16.25 3.34 -4.10
C GLY A 596 15.91 4.31 -2.96
N PHE A 597 14.97 5.23 -3.19
CA PHE A 597 14.51 6.15 -2.15
C PHE A 597 13.50 5.52 -1.19
N SER A 598 12.99 4.31 -1.45
CA SER A 598 12.10 3.63 -0.49
C SER A 598 12.81 3.22 0.81
N PHE A 599 14.14 3.16 0.81
CA PHE A 599 14.94 2.92 2.00
C PHE A 599 15.18 4.19 2.84
N VAL A 600 14.80 5.36 2.34
CA VAL A 600 14.96 6.66 3.03
C VAL A 600 13.74 6.93 3.92
N LYS A 601 13.96 7.24 5.20
CA LYS A 601 12.88 7.41 6.20
C LYS A 601 12.27 8.83 6.26
N SER A 602 12.90 9.82 5.63
CA SER A 602 12.46 11.24 5.69
C SER A 602 11.57 11.63 4.51
N SER A 603 10.96 12.83 4.57
CA SER A 603 10.17 13.40 3.47
C SER A 603 10.91 13.51 2.13
N VAL A 604 12.25 13.44 2.16
CA VAL A 604 13.11 13.36 0.97
C VAL A 604 12.73 12.15 0.09
N ALA A 605 12.27 11.05 0.68
CA ALA A 605 11.90 9.82 -0.02
C ALA A 605 10.85 10.04 -1.13
N TRP A 606 9.97 11.02 -0.96
CA TRP A 606 8.93 11.36 -1.94
C TRP A 606 9.14 12.75 -2.56
N ARG A 607 9.71 13.71 -1.83
CA ARG A 607 10.01 15.06 -2.36
C ARG A 607 11.09 15.04 -3.42
N PHE A 608 12.16 14.28 -3.23
CA PHE A 608 13.27 14.25 -4.20
C PHE A 608 12.86 13.64 -5.55
N PRO A 609 12.20 12.46 -5.62
CA PRO A 609 11.71 11.95 -6.90
C PRO A 609 10.81 12.93 -7.66
N LEU A 610 9.97 13.69 -6.94
CA LEU A 610 9.14 14.74 -7.54
C LEU A 610 9.95 15.96 -7.98
N ALA A 611 10.97 16.36 -7.23
CA ALA A 611 11.86 17.48 -7.60
C ALA A 611 12.79 17.11 -8.75
N PHE A 612 13.17 15.83 -8.88
CA PHE A 612 14.13 15.36 -9.87
C PHE A 612 13.64 15.59 -11.31
N GLN A 613 12.34 15.72 -11.56
CA GLN A 613 11.84 16.09 -12.89
C GLN A 613 12.32 17.48 -13.35
N CYS A 614 12.69 18.39 -12.43
CA CYS A 614 13.29 19.69 -12.75
C CYS A 614 14.65 19.57 -13.44
N PHE A 615 15.37 18.47 -13.23
CA PHE A 615 16.61 18.20 -13.94
C PHE A 615 16.35 18.06 -15.45
N PHE A 616 15.31 17.32 -15.84
CA PHE A 616 14.97 17.14 -17.25
C PHE A 616 14.40 18.42 -17.90
N THR A 617 13.64 19.22 -17.16
CA THR A 617 13.15 20.50 -17.69
C THR A 617 14.30 21.49 -17.91
N LEU A 618 15.32 21.47 -17.05
CA LEU A 618 16.55 22.26 -17.22
C LEU A 618 17.32 21.81 -18.46
N LEU A 619 17.47 20.51 -18.70
CA LEU A 619 18.11 19.99 -19.92
C LEU A 619 17.39 20.45 -21.18
N ILE A 620 16.05 20.44 -21.18
CA ILE A 620 15.26 20.98 -22.30
C ILE A 620 15.54 22.48 -22.47
N TRP A 621 15.61 23.25 -21.38
CA TRP A 621 15.93 24.68 -21.45
C TRP A 621 17.32 24.97 -22.04
N LEU A 622 18.29 24.09 -21.79
CA LEU A 622 19.64 24.20 -22.33
C LEU A 622 19.73 23.77 -23.80
N MET A 623 19.01 22.72 -24.20
CA MET A 623 19.15 22.13 -25.55
C MET A 623 18.14 22.68 -26.58
N CYS A 624 16.92 22.98 -26.16
CA CYS A 624 15.82 23.36 -27.07
C CYS A 624 16.02 24.69 -27.82
N PRO A 625 16.69 25.73 -27.27
CA PRO A 625 16.97 26.97 -28.00
C PRO A 625 17.77 26.79 -29.29
N PHE A 626 18.56 25.73 -29.40
CA PHE A 626 19.40 25.42 -30.56
C PHE A 626 18.67 24.62 -31.65
N LEU A 627 17.41 24.22 -31.40
CA LEU A 627 16.64 23.42 -32.34
C LEU A 627 15.93 24.33 -33.37
N PRO A 628 15.96 23.98 -34.67
CA PRO A 628 15.23 24.72 -35.69
C PRO A 628 13.72 24.52 -35.53
N ASP A 629 12.94 25.51 -35.95
CA ASP A 629 11.50 25.32 -36.12
C ASP A 629 11.23 24.47 -37.37
N SER A 630 10.02 23.92 -37.49
CA SER A 630 9.73 23.07 -38.64
C SER A 630 9.69 23.87 -39.95
N PRO A 631 10.29 23.33 -41.04
CA PRO A 631 10.34 24.03 -42.32
C PRO A 631 8.93 24.31 -42.88
N ARG A 632 7.98 23.41 -42.62
CA ARG A 632 6.58 23.55 -43.02
C ARG A 632 5.89 24.75 -42.36
N LEU A 633 6.19 25.05 -41.09
CA LEU A 633 5.66 26.24 -40.42
C LEU A 633 6.33 27.52 -40.88
N LEU A 634 7.65 27.46 -41.11
CA LEU A 634 8.40 28.61 -41.61
C LEU A 634 7.83 29.05 -42.97
N ILE A 635 7.59 28.11 -43.88
CA ILE A 635 6.90 28.37 -45.16
C ILE A 635 5.50 28.96 -44.93
N ARG A 636 4.70 28.37 -44.04
CA ARG A 636 3.35 28.88 -43.71
C ARG A 636 3.36 30.29 -43.12
N LYS A 637 4.43 30.68 -42.42
CA LYS A 637 4.63 32.02 -41.85
C LYS A 637 5.27 33.00 -42.85
N GLY A 638 5.53 32.59 -44.09
CA GLY A 638 6.22 33.40 -45.11
C GLY A 638 7.73 33.54 -44.91
N LYS A 639 8.34 32.76 -44.00
CA LYS A 639 9.78 32.75 -43.71
C LYS A 639 10.51 31.76 -44.63
N HIS A 640 10.50 32.05 -45.93
CA HIS A 640 10.97 31.13 -46.97
C HIS A 640 12.48 30.84 -46.89
N GLN A 641 13.31 31.85 -46.64
CA GLN A 641 14.76 31.69 -46.55
C GLN A 641 15.18 30.81 -45.37
N GLU A 642 14.61 31.07 -44.17
CA GLU A 642 14.84 30.24 -42.99
C GLU A 642 14.39 28.79 -43.22
N ALA A 643 13.31 28.57 -43.99
CA ALA A 643 12.84 27.22 -44.31
C ALA A 643 13.83 26.46 -45.20
N LEU A 644 14.44 27.13 -46.19
CA LEU A 644 15.46 26.54 -47.07
C LEU A 644 16.73 26.18 -46.29
N GLU A 645 17.17 27.05 -45.38
CA GLU A 645 18.33 26.77 -44.50
C GLU A 645 18.08 25.57 -43.60
N VAL A 646 16.88 25.47 -43.01
CA VAL A 646 16.50 24.30 -42.19
C VAL A 646 16.42 23.03 -43.04
N LEU A 647 15.85 23.09 -44.25
CA LEU A 647 15.79 21.94 -45.15
C LEU A 647 17.20 21.48 -45.57
N ALA A 648 18.11 22.41 -45.87
CA ALA A 648 19.51 22.11 -46.18
C ALA A 648 20.22 21.44 -44.99
N ALA A 649 20.03 21.97 -43.77
CA ALA A 649 20.58 21.38 -42.55
C ALA A 649 20.04 19.97 -42.26
N LEU A 650 18.76 19.70 -42.56
CA LEU A 650 18.14 18.38 -42.41
C LEU A 650 18.53 17.40 -43.52
N GLU A 651 18.83 17.89 -44.71
CA GLU A 651 19.31 17.06 -45.82
C GLU A 651 20.71 16.49 -45.53
N GLY A 652 21.58 17.30 -44.91
CA GLY A 652 22.93 16.91 -44.53
C GLY A 652 23.89 16.87 -45.73
N HIS A 653 25.02 16.17 -45.59
CA HIS A 653 26.00 15.96 -46.68
C HIS A 653 26.55 17.22 -47.35
N GLY A 654 26.61 18.35 -46.64
CA GLY A 654 27.08 19.63 -47.20
C GLY A 654 26.06 20.31 -48.12
N ALA A 655 24.80 19.87 -48.13
CA ALA A 655 23.73 20.50 -48.90
C ALA A 655 23.55 21.98 -48.51
N THR A 656 23.32 22.82 -49.52
CA THR A 656 23.03 24.25 -49.38
C THR A 656 21.57 24.53 -49.71
N ALA A 657 21.10 25.75 -49.46
CA ALA A 657 19.75 26.19 -49.85
C ALA A 657 19.46 26.03 -51.36
N ASP A 658 20.51 25.99 -52.19
CA ASP A 658 20.41 25.89 -53.65
C ASP A 658 20.54 24.46 -54.18
N SER A 659 20.81 23.48 -53.32
CA SER A 659 20.92 22.08 -53.73
C SER A 659 19.61 21.59 -54.39
N PRO A 660 19.67 20.84 -55.52
CA PRO A 660 18.48 20.42 -56.25
C PRO A 660 17.47 19.63 -55.41
N SER A 661 17.94 18.77 -54.50
CA SER A 661 17.07 18.00 -53.60
C SER A 661 16.34 18.87 -52.58
N VAL A 662 17.00 19.91 -52.05
CA VAL A 662 16.44 20.87 -51.09
C VAL A 662 15.38 21.74 -51.76
N ARG A 663 15.68 22.29 -52.94
CA ARG A 663 14.72 23.08 -53.72
C ARG A 663 13.51 22.25 -54.16
N ALA A 664 13.72 21.01 -54.60
CA ALA A 664 12.61 20.12 -54.96
C ALA A 664 11.69 19.83 -53.76
N GLN A 665 12.26 19.55 -52.57
CA GLN A 665 11.45 19.37 -51.36
C GLN A 665 10.70 20.65 -50.98
N TYR A 666 11.35 21.81 -51.07
CA TYR A 666 10.71 23.09 -50.80
C TYR A 666 9.55 23.37 -51.76
N ASP A 667 9.75 23.17 -53.07
CA ASP A 667 8.75 23.40 -54.11
C ASP A 667 7.52 22.49 -53.91
N ILE A 668 7.73 21.20 -53.59
CA ILE A 668 6.65 20.26 -53.26
C ILE A 668 5.85 20.72 -52.04
N ILE A 669 6.54 21.11 -50.96
CA ILE A 669 5.87 21.57 -49.72
C ILE A 669 5.11 22.87 -49.99
N LYS A 670 5.71 23.81 -50.72
CA LYS A 670 5.12 25.11 -51.05
C LYS A 670 3.89 24.96 -51.95
N ASP A 671 3.94 24.14 -53.00
CA ASP A 671 2.79 23.90 -53.89
C ASP A 671 1.58 23.35 -53.13
N VAL A 672 1.80 22.41 -52.20
CA VAL A 672 0.73 21.88 -51.32
C VAL A 672 0.17 22.98 -50.42
N LEU A 673 1.03 23.80 -49.79
CA LEU A 673 0.62 24.89 -48.90
C LEU A 673 -0.07 26.06 -49.62
N ASP A 674 0.33 26.38 -50.85
CA ASP A 674 -0.23 27.47 -51.65
C ASP A 674 -1.62 27.11 -52.18
N LYS A 675 -1.82 25.86 -52.63
CA LYS A 675 -3.15 25.31 -52.96
C LYS A 675 -4.12 25.37 -51.79
N GLU A 676 -3.61 25.31 -50.56
CA GLU A 676 -4.38 25.40 -49.32
C GLU A 676 -4.68 26.83 -48.85
N HIS A 677 -3.75 27.79 -49.02
CA HIS A 677 -3.99 29.19 -48.64
C HIS A 677 -5.17 29.82 -49.42
N ALA A 678 -5.46 29.28 -50.61
CA ALA A 678 -6.63 29.63 -51.41
C ALA A 678 -7.97 29.15 -50.80
N GLN A 679 -7.96 28.29 -49.77
CA GLN A 679 -9.15 27.68 -49.16
C GLN A 679 -9.09 27.73 -47.61
N SER A 680 -9.43 28.88 -47.01
CA SER A 680 -9.54 29.00 -45.54
C SER A 680 -10.87 28.41 -45.02
N TYR A 681 -10.82 27.42 -44.12
CA TYR A 681 -12.01 26.79 -43.52
C TYR A 681 -12.20 27.13 -42.04
N THR A 682 -13.45 27.35 -41.62
CA THR A 682 -13.80 27.55 -40.20
C THR A 682 -13.95 26.21 -39.45
N TRP A 683 -13.73 26.22 -38.13
CA TRP A 683 -13.89 25.03 -37.25
C TRP A 683 -15.25 24.32 -37.40
N TRP A 684 -16.33 25.09 -37.60
CA TRP A 684 -17.67 24.54 -37.81
C TRP A 684 -17.86 23.90 -39.19
N GLN A 685 -17.25 24.45 -40.24
CA GLN A 685 -17.27 23.85 -41.58
C GLN A 685 -16.48 22.52 -41.63
N LEU A 686 -15.46 22.38 -40.78
CA LEU A 686 -14.67 21.15 -40.66
C LEU A 686 -15.43 20.02 -39.96
N LEU A 687 -16.11 20.31 -38.85
CA LEU A 687 -16.91 19.32 -38.11
C LEU A 687 -18.16 18.86 -38.87
N THR A 688 -18.69 19.70 -39.76
CA THR A 688 -19.85 19.39 -40.62
C THR A 688 -19.48 18.69 -41.93
N GLY A 689 -18.19 18.35 -42.13
CA GLY A 689 -17.72 17.64 -43.32
C GLY A 689 -17.62 18.50 -44.59
N ARG A 690 -17.70 19.84 -44.47
CA ARG A 690 -17.54 20.81 -45.56
C ARG A 690 -16.11 21.33 -45.72
N GLY A 691 -15.15 20.78 -44.96
CA GLY A 691 -13.71 21.05 -45.09
C GLY A 691 -12.99 20.08 -46.05
N PRO A 692 -11.64 20.04 -46.04
CA PRO A 692 -10.86 19.13 -46.89
C PRO A 692 -11.29 17.66 -46.73
N SER A 693 -11.14 16.87 -47.79
CA SER A 693 -11.66 15.50 -47.90
C SER A 693 -11.23 14.63 -46.71
N GLY A 694 -12.22 14.13 -45.96
CA GLY A 694 -12.00 13.13 -44.91
C GLY A 694 -11.37 13.63 -43.60
N VAL A 695 -11.32 14.95 -43.32
CA VAL A 695 -10.74 15.49 -42.07
C VAL A 695 -11.37 14.90 -40.80
N VAL A 696 -12.71 14.82 -40.74
CA VAL A 696 -13.41 14.22 -39.58
C VAL A 696 -13.03 12.75 -39.40
N ARG A 697 -12.95 11.99 -40.51
CA ARG A 697 -12.54 10.58 -40.49
C ARG A 697 -11.11 10.43 -39.95
N ARG A 698 -10.17 11.25 -40.43
CA ARG A 698 -8.77 11.26 -39.94
C ARG A 698 -8.68 11.60 -38.46
N MET A 699 -9.42 12.63 -38.01
CA MET A 699 -9.45 13.04 -36.60
C MET A 699 -10.01 11.94 -35.69
N ILE A 700 -11.11 11.28 -36.08
CA ILE A 700 -11.69 10.16 -35.32
C ILE A 700 -10.72 8.98 -35.27
N LEU A 701 -10.09 8.62 -36.38
CA LEU A 701 -9.09 7.53 -36.41
C LEU A 701 -7.88 7.86 -35.52
N GLY A 702 -7.39 9.10 -35.55
CA GLY A 702 -6.29 9.54 -34.70
C GLY A 702 -6.64 9.53 -33.21
N ALA A 703 -7.81 10.09 -32.86
CA ALA A 703 -8.30 10.15 -31.49
C ALA A 703 -8.61 8.75 -30.93
N TRP A 704 -9.26 7.88 -31.71
CA TRP A 704 -9.56 6.52 -31.27
C TRP A 704 -8.29 5.70 -31.09
N MET A 705 -7.30 5.81 -31.98
CA MET A 705 -6.03 5.10 -31.80
C MET A 705 -5.34 5.49 -30.49
N GLN A 706 -5.38 6.78 -30.13
CA GLN A 706 -4.90 7.26 -28.84
C GLN A 706 -5.75 6.79 -27.66
N ALA A 707 -7.08 6.69 -27.82
CA ALA A 707 -7.93 6.08 -26.81
C ALA A 707 -7.57 4.61 -26.60
N SER A 708 -7.41 3.83 -27.68
CA SER A 708 -7.01 2.41 -27.65
C SER A 708 -5.68 2.19 -26.93
N ASN A 709 -4.73 3.11 -27.06
CA ASN A 709 -3.48 3.06 -26.30
C ASN A 709 -3.74 3.04 -24.78
N GLN A 710 -4.64 3.89 -24.29
CA GLN A 710 -4.88 4.12 -22.87
C GLN A 710 -5.85 3.08 -22.27
N ILE A 711 -6.95 2.77 -22.98
CA ILE A 711 -7.95 1.80 -22.54
C ILE A 711 -7.52 0.33 -22.75
N SER A 712 -6.30 0.10 -23.24
CA SER A 712 -5.65 -1.22 -23.26
C SER A 712 -5.36 -1.78 -21.86
N GLY A 713 -5.43 -0.93 -20.83
CA GLY A 713 -5.06 -1.27 -19.45
C GLY A 713 -3.61 -0.94 -19.09
N ILE A 714 -2.85 -0.24 -19.94
CA ILE A 714 -1.45 0.11 -19.64
C ILE A 714 -1.29 0.98 -18.38
N ASN A 715 -2.22 1.89 -18.08
CA ASN A 715 -2.13 2.72 -16.87
C ASN A 715 -2.64 2.00 -15.62
N VAL A 716 -3.46 0.96 -15.79
CA VAL A 716 -3.84 0.06 -14.69
C VAL A 716 -2.57 -0.55 -14.13
N THR A 717 -1.71 -1.06 -15.00
CA THR A 717 -0.44 -1.67 -14.62
C THR A 717 0.60 -0.61 -14.29
N SER A 718 1.01 0.25 -15.22
CA SER A 718 2.16 1.15 -15.02
C SER A 718 2.05 2.08 -13.79
N TYR A 719 0.86 2.57 -13.44
CA TYR A 719 0.67 3.41 -12.25
C TYR A 719 0.51 2.60 -10.96
N PHE A 720 -0.21 1.47 -11.04
CA PHE A 720 -0.60 0.70 -9.86
C PHE A 720 0.09 -0.66 -9.77
N GLN A 721 1.19 -0.92 -10.48
CA GLN A 721 1.79 -2.26 -10.55
C GLN A 721 2.17 -2.80 -9.17
N THR A 722 2.87 -1.99 -8.37
CA THR A 722 3.22 -2.37 -7.01
C THR A 722 1.97 -2.54 -6.15
N TYR A 723 0.97 -1.67 -6.30
CA TYR A 723 -0.33 -1.79 -5.62
C TYR A 723 -1.06 -3.09 -6.01
N ILE A 724 -1.06 -3.47 -7.29
CA ILE A 724 -1.66 -4.72 -7.79
C ILE A 724 -0.93 -5.93 -7.20
N PHE A 725 0.40 -5.91 -7.20
CA PHE A 725 1.21 -6.98 -6.64
C PHE A 725 0.97 -7.15 -5.14
N ILE A 726 0.74 -6.06 -4.41
CA ILE A 726 0.40 -6.11 -2.98
C ILE A 726 -1.05 -6.54 -2.76
N HIS A 727 -2.02 -5.86 -3.35
CA HIS A 727 -3.44 -6.02 -2.98
C HIS A 727 -4.20 -7.06 -3.81
N ALA A 728 -3.76 -7.37 -5.03
CA ALA A 728 -4.41 -8.38 -5.87
C ALA A 728 -3.66 -9.73 -5.86
N ILE A 729 -2.33 -9.71 -5.72
CA ILE A 729 -1.48 -10.92 -5.71
C ILE A 729 -1.02 -11.30 -4.28
N ASN A 730 -1.13 -10.40 -3.29
CA ASN A 730 -0.68 -10.61 -1.90
C ASN A 730 0.84 -10.82 -1.76
N LEU A 731 1.64 -10.10 -2.56
CA LEU A 731 3.10 -10.06 -2.43
C LEU A 731 3.54 -9.02 -1.39
N ASN A 732 4.65 -9.29 -0.69
CA ASN A 732 5.26 -8.29 0.19
C ASN A 732 5.73 -7.06 -0.60
N GLU A 733 5.81 -5.93 0.08
CA GLU A 733 6.03 -4.63 -0.56
C GLU A 733 7.41 -4.53 -1.25
N LEU A 734 8.48 -5.02 -0.62
CA LEU A 734 9.82 -4.97 -1.20
C LEU A 734 9.87 -5.81 -2.47
N LEU A 735 9.35 -7.04 -2.44
CA LEU A 735 9.26 -7.92 -3.60
C LEU A 735 8.37 -7.29 -4.68
N ALA A 736 7.23 -6.70 -4.32
CA ALA A 736 6.36 -6.01 -5.26
C ALA A 736 7.05 -4.81 -5.92
N ARG A 737 7.86 -4.04 -5.18
CA ARG A 737 8.66 -2.92 -5.72
C ARG A 737 9.79 -3.42 -6.62
N ILE A 738 10.48 -4.48 -6.23
CA ILE A 738 11.53 -5.12 -7.05
C ILE A 738 10.92 -5.66 -8.34
N LEU A 739 9.81 -6.40 -8.27
CA LEU A 739 9.13 -6.95 -9.45
C LEU A 739 8.57 -5.85 -10.34
N ALA A 740 8.04 -4.76 -9.80
CA ALA A 740 7.60 -3.63 -10.61
C ALA A 740 8.79 -2.91 -11.27
N ALA A 741 9.92 -2.76 -10.58
CA ALA A 741 11.16 -2.23 -11.17
C ALA A 741 11.72 -3.16 -12.26
N ALA A 742 11.75 -4.47 -12.02
CA ALA A 742 12.16 -5.47 -13.02
C ALA A 742 11.22 -5.48 -14.23
N GLY A 743 9.90 -5.42 -14.00
CA GLY A 743 8.90 -5.30 -15.08
C GLY A 743 9.08 -4.02 -15.90
N SER A 744 9.54 -2.92 -15.30
CA SER A 744 9.85 -1.70 -16.06
C SER A 744 11.08 -1.85 -16.98
N VAL A 745 12.03 -2.71 -16.62
CA VAL A 745 13.19 -3.06 -17.47
C VAL A 745 12.75 -3.96 -18.62
N ASP A 746 11.91 -4.96 -18.35
CA ASP A 746 11.29 -5.79 -19.39
C ASP A 746 10.56 -4.91 -20.42
N TYR A 747 9.71 -4.01 -19.94
CA TYR A 747 9.00 -3.07 -20.79
C TYR A 747 9.94 -2.22 -21.64
N LEU A 748 11.06 -1.77 -21.07
CA LEU A 748 12.08 -0.98 -21.76
C LEU A 748 12.73 -1.77 -22.91
N ILE A 749 13.15 -3.01 -22.63
CA ILE A 749 13.82 -3.87 -23.62
C ILE A 749 12.92 -4.08 -24.83
N PHE A 750 11.67 -4.49 -24.61
CA PHE A 750 10.73 -4.76 -25.70
C PHE A 750 10.27 -3.50 -26.44
N SER A 751 10.26 -2.34 -25.78
CA SER A 751 10.01 -1.06 -26.45
C SER A 751 11.12 -0.68 -27.43
N PHE A 752 12.39 -1.00 -27.13
CA PHE A 752 13.48 -0.83 -28.10
C PHE A 752 13.41 -1.87 -29.23
N LEU A 753 13.03 -3.13 -28.93
CA LEU A 753 12.89 -4.16 -29.96
C LEU A 753 11.80 -3.85 -30.99
N ALA A 754 10.78 -3.05 -30.62
CA ALA A 754 9.75 -2.56 -31.54
C ALA A 754 10.33 -1.84 -32.78
N TRP A 755 11.54 -1.27 -32.65
CA TRP A 755 12.26 -0.62 -33.75
C TRP A 755 12.49 -1.55 -34.95
N PHE A 756 12.77 -2.83 -34.69
CA PHE A 756 12.98 -3.84 -35.75
C PHE A 756 11.69 -4.30 -36.41
N VAL A 757 10.56 -4.13 -35.74
CA VAL A 757 9.27 -4.72 -36.13
C VAL A 757 8.41 -3.72 -36.93
N ILE A 758 8.39 -2.45 -36.52
CA ILE A 758 7.40 -1.46 -37.00
C ILE A 758 7.44 -1.21 -38.52
N GLU A 759 8.63 -1.18 -39.12
CA GLU A 759 8.80 -0.96 -40.57
C GLU A 759 8.70 -2.25 -41.38
N ARG A 760 9.04 -3.40 -40.77
CA ARG A 760 9.04 -4.70 -41.47
C ARG A 760 7.63 -5.27 -41.64
N TYR A 761 6.76 -5.08 -40.65
CA TYR A 761 5.43 -5.69 -40.64
C TYR A 761 4.28 -4.69 -40.85
N GLY A 762 4.56 -3.38 -40.82
CA GLY A 762 3.55 -2.33 -40.96
C GLY A 762 2.76 -2.08 -39.68
N ARG A 763 2.11 -0.92 -39.60
CA ARG A 763 1.42 -0.44 -38.39
C ARG A 763 0.16 -1.26 -38.12
N ARG A 764 -0.56 -1.67 -39.17
CA ARG A 764 -1.85 -2.37 -39.05
C ARG A 764 -1.67 -3.78 -38.47
N ARG A 765 -0.72 -4.56 -38.99
CA ARG A 765 -0.45 -5.92 -38.50
C ARG A 765 0.12 -5.91 -37.09
N VAL A 766 1.07 -5.02 -36.82
CA VAL A 766 1.67 -4.87 -35.49
C VAL A 766 0.62 -4.54 -34.42
N MET A 767 -0.30 -3.61 -34.71
CA MET A 767 -1.40 -3.26 -33.80
C MET A 767 -2.31 -4.46 -33.50
N MET A 768 -2.73 -5.22 -34.52
CA MET A 768 -3.61 -6.39 -34.33
C MET A 768 -2.92 -7.52 -33.55
N CYS A 769 -1.66 -7.84 -33.87
CA CYS A 769 -0.91 -8.89 -33.19
C CYS A 769 -0.63 -8.53 -31.72
N SER A 770 -0.23 -7.28 -31.46
CA SER A 770 0.01 -6.78 -30.10
C SER A 770 -1.28 -6.72 -29.28
N ALA A 771 -2.41 -6.28 -29.87
CA ALA A 771 -3.71 -6.27 -29.21
C ALA A 771 -4.19 -7.70 -28.84
N PHE A 772 -3.99 -8.68 -29.73
CA PHE A 772 -4.30 -10.08 -29.44
C PHE A 772 -3.47 -10.61 -28.27
N ALA A 773 -2.16 -10.37 -28.29
CA ALA A 773 -1.28 -10.80 -27.20
C ALA A 773 -1.64 -10.13 -25.87
N CYS A 774 -1.95 -8.83 -25.87
CA CYS A 774 -2.41 -8.11 -24.67
C CYS A 774 -3.74 -8.67 -24.13
N SER A 775 -4.70 -8.97 -25.01
CA SER A 775 -5.98 -9.58 -24.63
C SER A 775 -5.75 -10.96 -23.98
N MET A 776 -4.90 -11.79 -24.58
CA MET A 776 -4.55 -13.10 -24.03
C MET A 776 -3.91 -12.99 -22.64
N CYS A 777 -3.01 -12.01 -22.44
CA CYS A 777 -2.41 -11.76 -21.13
C CYS A 777 -3.47 -11.44 -20.08
N TRP A 778 -4.40 -10.52 -20.38
CA TRP A 778 -5.48 -10.17 -19.47
C TRP A 778 -6.41 -11.35 -19.16
N THR A 779 -6.71 -12.19 -20.15
CA THR A 779 -7.48 -13.42 -19.95
C THR A 779 -6.77 -14.37 -18.98
N ILE A 780 -5.47 -14.60 -19.17
CA ILE A 780 -4.70 -15.51 -18.31
C ILE A 780 -4.55 -14.95 -16.90
N ILE A 781 -4.32 -13.63 -16.75
CA ILE A 781 -4.30 -12.97 -15.44
C ILE A 781 -5.66 -13.13 -14.73
N SER A 782 -6.77 -12.92 -15.44
CA SER A 782 -8.11 -13.09 -14.88
C SER A 782 -8.37 -14.53 -14.42
N ILE A 783 -7.96 -15.53 -15.21
CA ILE A 783 -8.08 -16.95 -14.86
C ILE A 783 -7.21 -17.28 -13.64
N ALA A 784 -5.93 -16.87 -13.65
CA ALA A 784 -5.00 -17.16 -12.56
C ALA A 784 -5.49 -16.58 -11.22
N LEU A 785 -5.89 -15.30 -11.23
CA LEU A 785 -6.40 -14.63 -10.04
C LEU A 785 -7.79 -15.14 -9.63
N GLY A 786 -8.65 -15.50 -10.59
CA GLY A 786 -9.95 -16.10 -10.31
C GLY A 786 -9.84 -17.49 -9.67
N LEU A 787 -8.89 -18.33 -10.12
CA LEU A 787 -8.60 -19.62 -9.48
C LEU A 787 -8.02 -19.43 -8.07
N SER A 788 -7.15 -18.44 -7.90
CA SER A 788 -6.55 -18.11 -6.61
C SER A 788 -7.59 -17.61 -5.60
N GLN A 789 -8.49 -16.71 -6.00
CA GLN A 789 -9.52 -16.13 -5.13
C GLN A 789 -10.59 -17.15 -4.71
N ASN A 790 -10.85 -18.15 -5.55
CA ASN A 790 -11.82 -19.21 -5.26
C ASN A 790 -11.20 -20.45 -4.57
N GLY A 791 -9.92 -20.38 -4.17
CA GLY A 791 -9.22 -21.47 -3.47
C GLY A 791 -8.99 -22.73 -4.33
N LYS A 792 -9.04 -22.65 -5.66
CA LYS A 792 -8.95 -23.79 -6.59
C LYS A 792 -7.53 -24.05 -7.12
N GLY A 793 -6.49 -23.74 -6.34
CA GLY A 793 -5.11 -24.01 -6.71
C GLY A 793 -4.11 -23.40 -5.73
N ASP A 794 -2.82 -23.61 -6.01
CA ASP A 794 -1.72 -23.06 -5.23
C ASP A 794 -1.58 -21.54 -5.47
N THR A 795 -1.92 -20.74 -4.45
CA THR A 795 -1.91 -19.27 -4.47
C THR A 795 -0.55 -18.72 -4.92
N TYR A 796 0.56 -19.34 -4.53
CA TYR A 796 1.88 -18.86 -4.88
C TYR A 796 2.18 -19.08 -6.37
N LYS A 797 1.88 -20.27 -6.90
CA LYS A 797 2.08 -20.59 -8.32
C LYS A 797 1.19 -19.77 -9.23
N LEU A 798 -0.07 -19.56 -8.82
CA LEU A 798 -1.02 -18.72 -9.56
C LEU A 798 -0.63 -17.24 -9.52
N GLY A 799 -0.12 -16.76 -8.39
CA GLY A 799 0.43 -15.41 -8.26
C GLY A 799 1.68 -15.18 -9.12
N ALA A 800 2.58 -16.16 -9.18
CA ALA A 800 3.76 -16.13 -10.06
C ALA A 800 3.35 -16.15 -11.55
N LEU A 801 2.34 -16.96 -11.90
CA LEU A 801 1.77 -16.99 -13.26
C LEU A 801 1.19 -15.62 -13.63
N ALA A 802 0.35 -15.02 -12.77
CA ALA A 802 -0.21 -13.70 -13.01
C ALA A 802 0.89 -12.64 -13.18
N THR A 803 1.91 -12.65 -12.30
CA THR A 803 3.07 -11.74 -12.38
C THR A 803 3.82 -11.88 -13.70
N THR A 804 4.03 -13.12 -14.16
CA THR A 804 4.69 -13.39 -15.45
C THR A 804 3.89 -12.80 -16.61
N PHE A 805 2.57 -12.98 -16.61
CA PHE A 805 1.72 -12.42 -17.66
C PHE A 805 1.56 -10.90 -17.60
N PHE A 806 1.79 -10.26 -16.45
CA PHE A 806 1.98 -8.80 -16.40
C PHE A 806 3.25 -8.35 -17.14
N PHE A 807 4.33 -9.13 -17.09
CA PHE A 807 5.55 -8.81 -17.84
C PHE A 807 5.34 -9.10 -19.34
N VAL A 808 4.76 -10.25 -19.69
CA VAL A 808 4.40 -10.55 -21.09
C VAL A 808 3.44 -9.51 -21.66
N PHE A 809 2.54 -8.94 -20.85
CA PHE A 809 1.71 -7.81 -21.24
C PHE A 809 2.55 -6.58 -21.59
N PHE A 810 3.52 -6.18 -20.77
CA PHE A 810 4.44 -5.08 -21.08
C PHE A 810 5.27 -5.34 -22.34
N ALA A 811 5.81 -6.54 -22.50
CA ALA A 811 6.52 -6.94 -23.70
C ALA A 811 5.63 -6.81 -24.95
N SER A 812 4.40 -7.35 -24.87
CA SER A 812 3.42 -7.32 -25.96
C SER A 812 2.99 -5.90 -26.31
N PHE A 813 2.71 -5.07 -25.30
CA PHE A 813 2.30 -3.68 -25.46
C PHE A 813 3.44 -2.83 -26.06
N GLY A 814 4.65 -2.97 -25.54
CA GLY A 814 5.85 -2.26 -26.01
C GLY A 814 6.17 -2.53 -27.48
N MET A 815 6.00 -3.78 -27.93
CA MET A 815 6.25 -4.14 -29.33
C MET A 815 5.24 -3.57 -30.35
N GLY A 816 4.08 -3.05 -29.93
CA GLY A 816 3.07 -2.58 -30.88
C GLY A 816 2.16 -1.46 -30.39
N VAL A 817 1.24 -1.75 -29.48
CA VAL A 817 0.22 -0.79 -29.03
C VAL A 817 0.84 0.45 -28.38
N LEU A 818 2.08 0.40 -27.88
CA LEU A 818 2.83 1.57 -27.42
C LEU A 818 3.09 2.57 -28.54
N GLY A 819 3.73 2.15 -29.63
CA GLY A 819 4.30 3.07 -30.63
C GLY A 819 3.33 3.54 -31.71
N VAL A 820 2.48 2.64 -32.20
CA VAL A 820 1.55 2.91 -33.31
C VAL A 820 0.64 4.11 -33.02
N PRO A 821 0.04 4.26 -31.83
CA PRO A 821 -0.86 5.39 -31.54
C PRO A 821 -0.24 6.77 -31.51
N TRP A 822 1.08 6.86 -31.29
CA TRP A 822 1.80 8.14 -31.33
C TRP A 822 2.23 8.52 -32.74
N LEU A 823 2.48 7.51 -33.58
CA LEU A 823 2.79 7.68 -35.00
C LEU A 823 1.54 8.08 -35.79
N TYR A 824 0.47 7.31 -35.63
CA TYR A 824 -0.66 7.30 -36.55
C TYR A 824 -1.34 8.67 -36.71
N PRO A 825 -1.65 9.44 -35.64
CA PRO A 825 -2.23 10.77 -35.79
C PRO A 825 -1.33 11.75 -36.54
N THR A 826 -0.01 11.62 -36.44
CA THR A 826 0.93 12.51 -37.15
C THR A 826 1.06 12.15 -38.63
N GLU A 827 0.86 10.88 -38.99
CA GLU A 827 0.93 10.36 -40.36
C GLU A 827 -0.38 10.56 -41.14
N ILE A 828 -1.55 10.45 -40.48
CA ILE A 828 -2.85 10.56 -41.16
C ILE A 828 -3.42 11.96 -41.22
N ASN A 829 -3.01 12.87 -40.33
CA ASN A 829 -3.60 14.19 -40.30
C ASN A 829 -3.05 15.06 -41.44
N HIS A 830 -3.98 15.73 -42.12
CA HIS A 830 -3.71 16.68 -43.19
C HIS A 830 -2.77 17.79 -42.72
N ILE A 831 -1.85 18.26 -43.56
CA ILE A 831 -0.76 19.18 -43.19
C ILE A 831 -1.24 20.46 -42.48
N SER A 832 -2.32 21.09 -42.95
CA SER A 832 -2.89 22.31 -42.36
C SER A 832 -3.60 22.11 -41.01
N PHE A 833 -4.00 20.88 -40.70
CA PHE A 833 -4.67 20.53 -39.43
C PHE A 833 -3.85 19.57 -38.58
N ARG A 834 -2.60 19.24 -38.97
CA ARG A 834 -1.79 18.24 -38.29
C ARG A 834 -1.56 18.58 -36.83
N ALA A 835 -1.16 19.81 -36.52
CA ALA A 835 -0.98 20.26 -35.14
C ALA A 835 -2.29 20.20 -34.34
N LYS A 836 -3.42 20.57 -34.96
CA LYS A 836 -4.74 20.58 -34.33
C LYS A 836 -5.30 19.18 -34.09
N GLY A 837 -5.20 18.30 -35.09
CA GLY A 837 -5.61 16.90 -35.00
C GLY A 837 -4.72 16.10 -34.05
N ALA A 838 -3.41 16.36 -34.02
CA ALA A 838 -2.50 15.78 -33.05
C ALA A 838 -2.82 16.25 -31.62
N SER A 839 -3.07 17.55 -31.42
CA SER A 839 -3.51 18.09 -30.12
C SER A 839 -4.82 17.46 -29.63
N LEU A 840 -5.82 17.31 -30.51
CA LEU A 840 -7.08 16.65 -30.15
C LEU A 840 -6.88 15.17 -29.81
N ALA A 841 -6.07 14.45 -30.60
CA ALA A 841 -5.74 13.06 -30.32
C ALA A 841 -5.01 12.91 -28.97
N MET A 842 -4.11 13.84 -28.65
CA MET A 842 -3.44 13.91 -27.35
C MET A 842 -4.39 14.25 -26.21
N ALA A 843 -5.36 15.14 -26.42
CA ALA A 843 -6.40 15.39 -25.44
C ALA A 843 -7.23 14.12 -25.17
N THR A 844 -7.59 13.37 -26.22
CA THR A 844 -8.26 12.07 -26.08
C THR A 844 -7.41 11.05 -25.30
N ASN A 845 -6.09 11.02 -25.53
CA ASN A 845 -5.18 10.19 -24.75
C ASN A 845 -5.30 10.52 -23.24
N TRP A 846 -5.11 11.78 -22.86
CA TRP A 846 -5.06 12.18 -21.46
C TRP A 846 -6.40 12.02 -20.72
N ILE A 847 -7.54 12.28 -21.37
CA ILE A 847 -8.85 12.07 -20.72
C ILE A 847 -9.18 10.58 -20.53
N MET A 848 -8.75 9.72 -21.46
CA MET A 848 -8.89 8.27 -21.29
C MET A 848 -7.94 7.76 -20.20
N ASN A 849 -6.72 8.31 -20.11
CA ASN A 849 -5.79 8.04 -19.01
C ASN A 849 -6.42 8.38 -17.66
N TYR A 850 -7.02 9.57 -17.53
CA TYR A 850 -7.75 9.99 -16.33
C TYR A 850 -8.81 8.97 -15.92
N MET A 851 -9.67 8.55 -16.86
CA MET A 851 -10.72 7.57 -16.60
C MET A 851 -10.14 6.25 -16.08
N VAL A 852 -9.15 5.67 -16.79
CA VAL A 852 -8.52 4.41 -16.41
C VAL A 852 -7.87 4.50 -15.02
N ALA A 853 -7.16 5.59 -14.73
CA ALA A 853 -6.50 5.80 -13.44
C ALA A 853 -7.51 5.92 -12.29
N GLN A 854 -8.65 6.59 -12.52
CA GLN A 854 -9.68 6.78 -11.50
C GLN A 854 -10.42 5.49 -11.16
N VAL A 855 -10.73 4.65 -12.15
CA VAL A 855 -11.50 3.41 -11.95
C VAL A 855 -10.68 2.25 -11.38
N THR A 856 -9.35 2.32 -11.49
CA THR A 856 -8.47 1.17 -11.16
C THR A 856 -8.50 0.79 -9.68
N PRO A 857 -8.20 1.67 -8.69
CA PRO A 857 -8.20 1.26 -7.30
C PRO A 857 -9.57 0.75 -6.81
N PRO A 858 -10.70 1.44 -7.10
CA PRO A 858 -12.04 0.91 -6.77
C PRO A 858 -12.39 -0.38 -7.51
N GLY A 859 -11.94 -0.54 -8.76
CA GLY A 859 -12.17 -1.75 -9.55
C GLY A 859 -11.51 -2.99 -8.93
N ILE A 860 -10.26 -2.87 -8.49
CA ILE A 860 -9.55 -3.96 -7.80
C ILE A 860 -10.24 -4.31 -6.48
N ALA A 861 -10.61 -3.30 -5.68
CA ALA A 861 -11.22 -3.51 -4.37
C ALA A 861 -12.61 -4.18 -4.44
N ASN A 862 -13.43 -3.83 -5.43
CA ASN A 862 -14.83 -4.26 -5.47
C ASN A 862 -15.10 -5.44 -6.42
N LEU A 863 -14.34 -5.60 -7.51
CA LEU A 863 -14.63 -6.58 -8.57
C LEU A 863 -13.69 -7.79 -8.58
N GLY A 864 -12.57 -7.76 -7.83
CA GLY A 864 -11.61 -8.86 -7.77
C GLY A 864 -11.15 -9.32 -9.16
N TYR A 865 -11.24 -10.63 -9.45
CA TYR A 865 -10.81 -11.20 -10.74
C TYR A 865 -11.62 -10.72 -11.96
N GLN A 866 -12.86 -10.26 -11.77
CA GLN A 866 -13.75 -9.83 -12.85
C GLN A 866 -13.28 -8.51 -13.47
N PHE A 867 -12.55 -7.69 -12.72
CA PHE A 867 -11.97 -6.45 -13.22
C PHE A 867 -11.08 -6.67 -14.45
N TRP A 868 -10.30 -7.75 -14.47
CA TRP A 868 -9.36 -8.05 -15.55
C TRP A 868 -10.04 -8.47 -16.86
N ILE A 869 -11.25 -9.02 -16.78
CA ILE A 869 -12.05 -9.43 -17.95
C ILE A 869 -12.40 -8.21 -18.81
N ILE A 870 -12.67 -7.07 -18.17
CA ILE A 870 -13.01 -5.82 -18.84
C ILE A 870 -11.89 -5.43 -19.82
N TRP A 871 -10.63 -5.45 -19.36
CA TRP A 871 -9.47 -5.11 -20.18
C TRP A 871 -9.20 -6.16 -21.27
N ALA A 872 -9.44 -7.44 -20.98
CA ALA A 872 -9.31 -8.51 -21.98
C ALA A 872 -10.24 -8.28 -23.18
N VAL A 873 -11.52 -7.97 -22.92
CA VAL A 873 -12.54 -7.73 -23.95
C VAL A 873 -12.24 -6.44 -24.73
N ILE A 874 -11.85 -5.37 -24.04
CA ILE A 874 -11.49 -4.11 -24.69
C ILE A 874 -10.30 -4.30 -25.63
N CYS A 875 -9.22 -4.95 -25.18
CA CYS A 875 -8.06 -5.24 -26.03
C CYS A 875 -8.43 -6.10 -27.25
N PHE A 876 -9.29 -7.11 -27.07
CA PHE A 876 -9.76 -7.94 -28.18
C PHE A 876 -10.52 -7.11 -29.23
N SER A 877 -11.33 -6.15 -28.79
CA SER A 877 -12.11 -5.28 -29.68
C SER A 877 -11.26 -4.42 -30.63
N PHE A 878 -9.99 -4.17 -30.29
CA PHE A 878 -9.09 -3.40 -31.16
C PHE A 878 -8.78 -4.12 -32.47
N ILE A 879 -8.83 -5.45 -32.48
CA ILE A 879 -8.52 -6.27 -33.66
C ILE A 879 -9.54 -6.02 -34.79
N PRO A 880 -10.86 -6.25 -34.62
CA PRO A 880 -11.83 -5.97 -35.66
C PRO A 880 -11.88 -4.49 -36.04
N ILE A 881 -11.70 -3.57 -35.09
CA ILE A 881 -11.68 -2.13 -35.38
C ILE A 881 -10.51 -1.77 -36.29
N THR A 882 -9.30 -2.24 -35.97
CA THR A 882 -8.09 -2.00 -36.77
C THR A 882 -8.20 -2.67 -38.14
N TYR A 883 -8.75 -3.89 -38.18
CA TYR A 883 -8.96 -4.61 -39.43
C TYR A 883 -9.92 -3.86 -40.37
N LEU A 884 -11.05 -3.35 -39.86
CA LEU A 884 -12.10 -2.77 -40.69
C LEU A 884 -11.81 -1.33 -41.14
N PHE A 885 -11.21 -0.51 -40.29
CA PHE A 885 -11.22 0.96 -40.48
C PHE A 885 -9.85 1.61 -40.73
N TYR A 886 -8.73 0.94 -40.42
CA TYR A 886 -7.41 1.56 -40.43
C TYR A 886 -6.62 1.24 -41.71
N PRO A 887 -6.25 2.25 -42.54
CA PRO A 887 -5.27 2.08 -43.62
C PRO A 887 -3.85 1.87 -43.10
N GLU A 888 -3.00 1.27 -43.93
CA GLU A 888 -1.57 1.12 -43.68
C GLU A 888 -0.82 2.41 -44.07
N THR A 889 -0.01 2.93 -43.15
CA THR A 889 0.75 4.17 -43.30
C THR A 889 2.25 3.93 -43.49
N ALA A 890 2.73 2.70 -43.29
CA ALA A 890 4.13 2.35 -43.51
C ALA A 890 4.55 2.54 -44.98
N ASN A 891 5.78 3.03 -45.19
CA ASN A 891 6.36 3.30 -46.52
C ASN A 891 5.48 4.22 -47.40
N ARG A 892 4.85 5.23 -46.80
CA ARG A 892 4.05 6.27 -47.48
C ARG A 892 4.62 7.66 -47.20
N THR A 893 4.54 8.55 -48.18
CA THR A 893 4.77 9.99 -47.95
C THR A 893 3.57 10.59 -47.20
N LEU A 894 3.70 11.79 -46.60
CA LEU A 894 2.52 12.42 -45.96
C LEU A 894 1.50 12.82 -47.03
N GLU A 895 2.01 13.17 -48.20
CA GLU A 895 1.31 13.62 -49.37
C GLU A 895 0.53 12.46 -50.04
N ASP A 896 1.06 11.23 -50.00
CA ASP A 896 0.38 9.99 -50.44
C ASP A 896 -0.88 9.73 -49.62
N ILE A 897 -0.78 9.93 -48.30
CA ILE A 897 -1.94 9.79 -47.40
C ILE A 897 -2.96 10.87 -47.69
N ASP A 898 -2.52 12.08 -48.02
CA ASP A 898 -3.42 13.17 -48.42
C ASP A 898 -4.18 12.84 -49.72
N ARG A 899 -3.50 12.27 -50.71
CA ARG A 899 -4.12 11.77 -51.96
C ARG A 899 -5.14 10.67 -51.69
N TYR A 900 -4.82 9.70 -50.82
CA TYR A 900 -5.73 8.59 -50.49
C TYR A 900 -7.09 9.08 -49.97
N PHE A 901 -7.10 10.04 -49.06
CA PHE A 901 -8.33 10.57 -48.47
C PHE A 901 -9.05 11.59 -49.39
N ALA A 902 -8.35 12.15 -50.38
CA ALA A 902 -8.96 13.02 -51.41
C ALA A 902 -9.89 12.25 -52.37
N GLU A 903 -9.60 10.98 -52.63
CA GLU A 903 -10.34 10.13 -53.57
C GLU A 903 -11.72 9.60 -53.04
N HIS A 904 -12.25 10.14 -51.93
CA HIS A 904 -13.56 9.78 -51.34
C HIS A 904 -13.84 8.26 -51.22
N ARG A 905 -12.82 7.47 -50.89
CA ARG A 905 -12.92 6.01 -50.77
C ARG A 905 -13.74 5.57 -49.54
N ASN A 906 -14.30 4.36 -49.62
CA ASN A 906 -15.20 3.77 -48.61
C ASN A 906 -14.59 3.78 -47.18
N ILE A 907 -15.46 3.84 -46.16
CA ILE A 907 -15.07 3.85 -44.74
C ILE A 907 -14.45 2.50 -44.35
N PHE A 908 -14.92 1.41 -44.94
CA PHE A 908 -14.37 0.07 -44.76
C PHE A 908 -13.14 -0.16 -45.63
N VAL A 909 -11.98 -0.25 -44.99
CA VAL A 909 -10.65 -0.28 -45.65
C VAL A 909 -10.21 -1.70 -46.00
N PHE A 910 -10.76 -2.72 -45.34
CA PHE A 910 -10.28 -4.11 -45.48
C PHE A 910 -10.38 -4.70 -46.90
N GLN A 911 -11.23 -4.15 -47.77
CA GLN A 911 -11.36 -4.56 -49.18
C GLN A 911 -10.47 -3.76 -50.13
N ASP A 912 -9.89 -2.65 -49.68
CA ASP A 912 -9.04 -1.78 -50.50
C ASP A 912 -7.57 -2.22 -50.41
N LYS A 913 -7.08 -2.87 -51.47
CA LYS A 913 -5.68 -3.33 -51.56
C LYS A 913 -4.68 -2.18 -51.58
N VAL A 914 -5.03 -1.02 -52.14
CA VAL A 914 -4.14 0.15 -52.20
C VAL A 914 -3.90 0.71 -50.79
N ALA A 915 -4.95 0.67 -49.96
CA ALA A 915 -4.91 1.14 -48.57
C ALA A 915 -4.28 0.15 -47.59
N THR A 916 -4.23 -1.15 -47.92
CA THR A 916 -3.83 -2.21 -46.98
C THR A 916 -2.48 -2.86 -47.29
N GLN A 917 -1.91 -2.60 -48.46
CA GLN A 917 -0.60 -3.14 -48.86
C GLN A 917 0.57 -2.40 -48.21
N LEU A 918 1.60 -3.14 -47.82
CA LEU A 918 2.81 -2.61 -47.16
C LEU A 918 3.75 -1.85 -48.12
N LYS A 919 3.86 -2.30 -49.38
CA LYS A 919 4.68 -1.64 -50.41
C LYS A 919 3.98 -0.38 -50.92
N ARG A 920 4.76 0.66 -51.28
CA ARG A 920 4.23 1.88 -51.90
C ARG A 920 3.53 1.53 -53.23
N PRO A 921 2.31 2.04 -53.51
CA PRO A 921 1.64 1.77 -54.78
C PRO A 921 2.38 2.49 -55.91
N GLU A 922 2.71 1.77 -56.98
CA GLU A 922 3.44 2.32 -58.15
C GLU A 922 2.75 3.55 -58.77
N MET A 923 1.43 3.66 -58.66
CA MET A 923 0.67 4.81 -59.15
C MET A 923 1.11 6.13 -58.51
N TRP A 924 1.49 6.14 -57.23
CA TRP A 924 1.89 7.36 -56.52
C TRP A 924 3.35 7.73 -56.80
N GLU A 925 4.21 6.74 -57.06
CA GLU A 925 5.60 6.97 -57.49
C GLU A 925 5.63 7.67 -58.85
N LYS A 926 4.84 7.18 -59.82
CA LYS A 926 4.72 7.80 -61.14
C LYS A 926 4.17 9.24 -61.09
N MET A 927 3.23 9.52 -60.18
CA MET A 927 2.70 10.87 -59.99
C MET A 927 3.74 11.86 -59.46
N ASP A 928 4.62 11.42 -58.55
CA ASP A 928 5.69 12.28 -58.01
C ASP A 928 6.76 12.58 -59.07
N GLU A 929 7.12 11.59 -59.88
CA GLU A 929 8.01 11.76 -61.03
C GLU A 929 7.45 12.78 -62.03
N GLU A 930 6.14 12.74 -62.29
CA GLU A 930 5.48 13.66 -63.22
C GLU A 930 5.44 15.10 -62.69
N VAL A 931 5.22 15.30 -61.38
CA VAL A 931 5.28 16.63 -60.75
C VAL A 931 6.70 17.19 -60.79
N GLY A 932 7.71 16.37 -60.48
CA GLY A 932 9.12 16.75 -60.58
C GLY A 932 9.49 17.17 -62.01
N ARG A 933 9.03 16.40 -63.01
CA ARG A 933 9.25 16.73 -64.43
C ARG A 933 8.59 18.04 -64.83
N ARG A 934 7.34 18.31 -64.41
CA ARG A 934 6.65 19.58 -64.69
C ARG A 934 7.35 20.78 -64.05
N ALA A 935 7.83 20.65 -62.82
CA ALA A 935 8.59 21.71 -62.15
C ALA A 935 9.92 22.00 -62.87
N GLN A 936 10.57 20.97 -63.41
CA GLN A 936 11.78 21.11 -64.22
C GLN A 936 11.48 21.74 -65.59
N GLU A 937 10.39 21.35 -66.24
CA GLU A 937 9.88 21.97 -67.48
C GLU A 937 9.50 23.46 -67.29
N GLU A 938 8.90 23.83 -66.15
CA GLU A 938 8.61 25.23 -65.81
C GLU A 938 9.89 26.05 -65.55
N LYS A 939 10.92 25.48 -64.92
CA LYS A 939 12.22 26.15 -64.75
C LYS A 939 12.92 26.40 -66.09
N ILE A 940 12.87 25.43 -67.00
CA ILE A 940 13.38 25.58 -68.38
C ILE A 940 12.59 26.68 -69.13
N ARG A 941 11.27 26.74 -68.95
CA ARG A 941 10.39 27.74 -69.58
C ARG A 941 10.58 29.16 -69.01
N ASN A 942 11.02 29.29 -67.76
CA ASN A 942 11.25 30.56 -67.08
C ASN A 942 12.69 31.11 -67.23
N GLY A 943 13.56 30.43 -67.98
CA GLY A 943 14.85 30.97 -68.41
C GLY A 943 15.98 30.95 -67.37
N GLU A 944 15.90 30.10 -66.33
CA GLU A 944 17.02 29.89 -65.40
C GLU A 944 18.03 28.89 -66.00
N GLN A 945 19.22 29.36 -66.40
CA GLN A 945 20.31 28.51 -66.90
C GLN A 945 20.90 27.64 -65.77
N MET A 946 21.06 26.34 -66.02
CA MET A 946 21.93 25.47 -65.21
C MET A 946 23.39 25.73 -65.60
N GLU A 947 24.24 26.06 -64.63
CA GLU A 947 25.69 25.88 -64.78
C GLU A 947 26.03 24.38 -64.71
N ASP A 948 26.77 23.95 -65.71
CA ASP A 948 27.20 22.57 -65.97
C ASP A 948 28.45 22.30 -65.11
N GLU A 949 28.31 21.71 -63.93
CA GLU A 949 29.45 21.15 -63.19
C GLU A 949 29.73 19.73 -63.67
N GLY A 950 30.78 19.62 -64.49
CA GLY A 950 31.16 18.43 -65.22
C GLY A 950 31.48 17.20 -64.37
N GLU A 951 31.03 16.05 -64.89
CA GLU A 951 31.46 14.72 -64.51
C GLU A 951 33.00 14.58 -64.55
N LYS A 952 33.59 14.28 -63.39
CA LYS A 952 34.77 13.41 -63.31
C LYS A 952 34.39 12.22 -62.46
N GLY A 953 34.31 11.07 -63.11
CA GLY A 953 33.81 9.83 -62.54
C GLY A 953 34.74 9.19 -61.52
N GLU A 954 34.12 8.38 -60.67
CA GLU A 954 34.71 7.17 -60.13
C GLU A 954 33.62 6.09 -60.16
N LYS A 955 33.88 5.07 -60.99
CA LYS A 955 33.12 3.82 -60.98
C LYS A 955 33.40 3.10 -59.66
N GLY A 956 32.38 2.97 -58.83
CA GLY A 956 32.32 1.97 -57.76
C GLY A 956 31.06 1.13 -57.97
N GLU A 957 31.25 -0.10 -58.44
CA GLU A 957 30.22 -1.13 -58.46
C GLU A 957 29.81 -1.44 -57.01
N GLU A 958 28.53 -1.24 -56.66
CA GLU A 958 27.92 -1.95 -55.54
C GLU A 958 26.82 -2.86 -56.09
N GLU A 959 27.11 -4.16 -56.01
CA GLU A 959 26.22 -5.28 -56.33
C GLU A 959 24.86 -5.14 -55.66
N VAL A 960 23.82 -5.19 -56.49
CA VAL A 960 22.45 -5.44 -56.07
C VAL A 960 22.35 -6.90 -55.60
N VAL A 961 22.50 -7.13 -54.30
CA VAL A 961 22.14 -8.43 -53.71
C VAL A 961 20.64 -8.45 -53.43
N TYR A 962 19.87 -9.04 -54.35
CA TYR A 962 18.56 -9.58 -54.03
C TYR A 962 18.75 -10.74 -53.04
N ILE A 963 18.36 -10.56 -51.79
CA ILE A 963 18.13 -11.68 -50.87
C ILE A 963 16.65 -12.03 -50.90
N GLU A 964 16.31 -13.10 -51.61
CA GLU A 964 15.09 -13.86 -51.34
C GLU A 964 15.15 -14.45 -49.92
N LYS A 965 14.40 -13.85 -48.98
CA LYS A 965 13.48 -14.50 -48.02
C LYS A 965 12.95 -13.53 -46.96
#